data_AF-A0AAV3M1E5-F1
#
_entry.id   AF-A0AAV3M1E5-F1
#
_cell.length_a   1.000
_cell.length_b   1.000
_cell.length_c   1.000
_cell.angle_alpha   90.00
_cell.angle_beta   90.00
_cell.angle_gamma   90.00
#
_symmetry.space_group_name_H-M   'P 1'
#
loop_
_entity.id
_entity.type
_entity.pdbx_description
1 polymer ?
#
loop_
_entity_poly.entity_id
_entity_poly.type
_entity_poly.pdbx_seq_one_letter_code
_entity_poly.pdbx_strand_id
1 'polypeptide(L)'
;MLQQLFLDALLIGLKILTLSGVIYMSVTNVTELNELVARVKKAQREFASFSQEKVDRIFRAAALAAADARIPLAKLAVEESGMGIVEDKVIKNHFASEYIYNAYKDEKTCGILSEDPTFGTITIAEPIGIICGIVPTTNPTSTAIFKSLISLKTRNAIIFSPHPRAKIATNRAAEIVLNAAIEAGAPKDIIGWIDSPSVELSNALMHHPDINLILATGGPGMVKAAYSSGKPAIGVGAGNTPVVIDETADIKRAVASILMSKTFDNGVICASEQSVVVVDAVYDQVRERFATHGGYLLQGKELKAVQNIILKDGNLNAAIVGQPAFKIAEMAGIVVPETTKILIGEVKLIDESEPFAHEKLSPLLAMYRAKNFEDAVEKAEQLVEMGGIGHTSCLYTDQDNQHARVSYFGEKMKTARILINTPASQGGIGDLYNFKLAPSLTLGCGSWGGNSISENVGPKHLINKKTVAKRAENMLWHKLPNSIYFRRGCLPIALEEIATDGAKRAFIVTDGYLFNNGYVDEIVDVLKKHHIETDVFFEVEADPTLSVVRKGAAQMQAFQPDVIIALGGGSPMDAAKIMWVMYEHPETHFEELALRFMDIRKRIHKFPKMGVKAKLVAITTTSGTGSEVTPFAVVTDDKTGQKYPLADYALTPNMAIVDANLVMNMPKSLTAFGGLDAVTHALESYVSVLANEFSDGQALKALSLLKDYLPASYHEGAKNPVARERVHNAATLAGIAFANAFLGVCHSMAHKLGSEFHIPHGLANALLICNVIRFNANDNPTKQTAFSQYDRPQARRQYAEIADHLGLTKAGDRTGEKIERLLAWLEEMKADLGIPKSIREAGVAEADFLAHLDKLSEDAFDDQCTGANPRYPLISEIKQLLLDSYYGREFTEKGAELAAPKAEKKSTKK
;
A
#
# COMPACT_ATOMS: atom_id res chain seq x y z
N MET A 1 -60.97 -43.33 -12.46
CA MET A 1 -59.52 -43.60 -12.35
C MET A 1 -58.68 -42.33 -12.48
N LEU A 2 -58.82 -41.52 -13.54
CA LEU A 2 -58.13 -40.23 -13.67
C LEU A 2 -58.45 -39.19 -12.57
N GLN A 3 -59.69 -39.14 -12.09
CA GLN A 3 -60.09 -38.24 -11.00
C GLN A 3 -59.47 -38.62 -9.64
N GLN A 4 -59.24 -39.92 -9.41
CA GLN A 4 -58.60 -40.41 -8.18
C GLN A 4 -57.11 -40.10 -8.18
N LEU A 5 -56.43 -40.27 -9.33
CA LEU A 5 -55.03 -39.88 -9.52
C LEU A 5 -54.81 -38.37 -9.37
N PHE A 6 -55.78 -37.55 -9.79
CA PHE A 6 -55.71 -36.09 -9.60
C PHE A 6 -55.93 -35.69 -8.14
N LEU A 7 -56.85 -36.37 -7.42
CA LEU A 7 -57.06 -36.18 -6.00
C LEU A 7 -55.85 -36.64 -5.17
N ASP A 8 -55.27 -37.78 -5.52
CA ASP A 8 -54.09 -38.34 -4.86
C ASP A 8 -52.84 -37.48 -5.13
N ALA A 9 -52.69 -36.90 -6.33
CA ALA A 9 -51.64 -35.92 -6.62
C ALA A 9 -51.84 -34.61 -5.84
N LEU A 10 -53.09 -34.13 -5.68
CA LEU A 10 -53.41 -32.97 -4.82
C LEU A 10 -53.16 -33.27 -3.33
N LEU A 11 -53.48 -34.48 -2.88
CA LEU A 11 -53.27 -34.93 -1.50
C LEU A 11 -51.80 -35.20 -1.18
N ILE A 12 -50.99 -35.64 -2.15
CA ILE A 12 -49.53 -35.73 -2.04
C ILE A 12 -48.92 -34.32 -2.04
N GLY A 13 -49.41 -33.41 -2.88
CA GLY A 13 -49.04 -31.99 -2.84
C GLY A 13 -49.35 -31.32 -1.49
N LEU A 14 -50.54 -31.56 -0.93
CA LEU A 14 -50.92 -31.05 0.40
C LEU A 14 -50.17 -31.76 1.56
N LYS A 15 -49.84 -33.05 1.45
CA LYS A 15 -49.06 -33.77 2.47
C LYS A 15 -47.58 -33.36 2.49
N ILE A 16 -47.02 -32.93 1.37
CA ILE A 16 -45.64 -32.41 1.30
C ILE A 16 -45.57 -30.98 1.85
N LEU A 17 -46.65 -30.20 1.73
CA LEU A 17 -46.78 -28.83 2.29
C LEU A 17 -47.00 -28.76 3.81
N THR A 18 -47.21 -29.90 4.51
CA THR A 18 -47.70 -29.91 5.91
C THR A 18 -46.74 -30.46 6.95
N LEU A 19 -45.50 -30.82 6.59
CA LEU A 19 -44.54 -31.40 7.55
C LEU A 19 -43.90 -30.40 8.53
N SER A 20 -44.02 -29.08 8.33
CA SER A 20 -43.43 -28.06 9.22
C SER A 20 -44.43 -27.11 9.90
N GLY A 21 -45.72 -27.13 9.52
CA GLY A 21 -46.74 -26.24 10.10
C GLY A 21 -46.54 -24.73 9.86
N VAL A 22 -45.54 -24.33 9.06
CA VAL A 22 -45.23 -22.92 8.74
C VAL A 22 -45.63 -22.64 7.28
N ILE A 23 -46.60 -21.76 7.09
CA ILE A 23 -47.02 -21.30 5.75
C ILE A 23 -46.15 -20.10 5.35
N TYR A 24 -45.26 -20.29 4.38
CA TYR A 24 -44.51 -19.19 3.74
C TYR A 24 -45.36 -18.55 2.64
N MET A 25 -45.25 -17.23 2.51
CA MET A 25 -45.91 -16.49 1.43
C MET A 25 -45.17 -16.74 0.12
N SER A 26 -45.87 -17.26 -0.89
CA SER A 26 -45.31 -17.52 -2.21
C SER A 26 -44.84 -16.22 -2.87
N VAL A 27 -43.67 -16.23 -3.50
CA VAL A 27 -43.11 -15.08 -4.22
C VAL A 27 -43.15 -15.34 -5.73
N THR A 28 -44.09 -14.67 -6.37
CA THR A 28 -44.45 -14.83 -7.79
C THR A 28 -44.51 -13.49 -8.55
N ASN A 29 -44.53 -12.36 -7.84
CA ASN A 29 -44.54 -11.02 -8.42
C ASN A 29 -43.65 -10.03 -7.64
N VAL A 30 -43.45 -8.83 -8.21
CA VAL A 30 -42.53 -7.81 -7.68
C VAL A 30 -42.99 -7.26 -6.32
N THR A 31 -44.31 -7.19 -6.07
CA THR A 31 -44.85 -6.73 -4.78
C THR A 31 -44.46 -7.70 -3.66
N GLU A 32 -44.69 -9.00 -3.88
CA GLU A 32 -44.32 -10.06 -2.93
C GLU A 32 -42.81 -10.11 -2.71
N LEU A 33 -42.01 -9.85 -3.76
CA LEU A 33 -40.55 -9.74 -3.66
C LEU A 33 -40.13 -8.58 -2.76
N ASN A 34 -40.71 -7.39 -2.93
CA ASN A 34 -40.41 -6.23 -2.09
C ASN A 34 -40.80 -6.47 -0.62
N GLU A 35 -41.94 -7.12 -0.38
CA GLU A 35 -42.35 -7.53 0.97
C GLU A 35 -41.39 -8.55 1.59
N LEU A 36 -40.92 -9.53 0.80
CA LEU A 36 -39.90 -10.48 1.23
C LEU A 36 -38.62 -9.74 1.63
N VAL A 37 -38.11 -8.85 0.78
CA VAL A 37 -36.88 -8.08 1.07
C VAL A 37 -37.04 -7.27 2.36
N ALA A 38 -38.20 -6.65 2.59
CA ALA A 38 -38.45 -5.88 3.80
C ALA A 38 -38.40 -6.75 5.08
N ARG A 39 -38.98 -7.96 5.04
CA ARG A 39 -38.92 -8.91 6.17
C ARG A 39 -37.50 -9.43 6.41
N VAL A 40 -36.80 -9.79 5.33
CA VAL A 40 -35.41 -10.27 5.36
C VAL A 40 -34.46 -9.19 5.90
N LYS A 41 -34.67 -7.92 5.53
CA LYS A 41 -33.92 -6.78 6.07
C LYS A 41 -34.06 -6.65 7.57
N LYS A 42 -35.27 -6.85 8.10
CA LYS A 42 -35.51 -6.83 9.54
C LYS A 42 -34.79 -7.98 10.24
N ALA A 43 -34.88 -9.19 9.68
CA ALA A 43 -34.17 -10.37 10.17
C ALA A 43 -32.64 -10.15 10.17
N GLN A 44 -32.08 -9.58 9.10
CA GLN A 44 -30.66 -9.29 8.99
C GLN A 44 -30.18 -8.34 10.08
N ARG A 45 -30.93 -7.27 10.36
CA ARG A 45 -30.60 -6.29 11.41
C ARG A 45 -30.56 -6.92 12.79
N GLU A 46 -31.49 -7.83 13.08
CA GLU A 46 -31.49 -8.60 14.31
C GLU A 46 -30.26 -9.54 14.35
N PHE A 47 -30.02 -10.28 13.28
CA PHE A 47 -28.95 -11.26 13.20
C PHE A 47 -27.54 -10.65 13.27
N ALA A 48 -27.37 -9.43 12.74
CA ALA A 48 -26.12 -8.67 12.82
C ALA A 48 -25.63 -8.44 14.27
N SER A 49 -26.56 -8.43 15.23
CA SER A 49 -26.24 -8.23 16.66
C SER A 49 -25.73 -9.49 17.37
N PHE A 50 -25.76 -10.65 16.70
CA PHE A 50 -25.42 -11.93 17.34
C PHE A 50 -23.91 -12.04 17.58
N SER A 51 -23.57 -12.74 18.67
CA SER A 51 -22.19 -13.11 19.01
C SER A 51 -21.69 -14.27 18.15
N GLN A 52 -20.36 -14.46 18.12
CA GLN A 52 -19.72 -15.56 17.40
C GLN A 52 -20.30 -16.91 17.80
N GLU A 53 -20.45 -17.18 19.11
CA GLU A 53 -21.00 -18.44 19.63
C GLU A 53 -22.42 -18.75 19.15
N LYS A 54 -23.30 -17.75 19.11
CA LYS A 54 -24.68 -17.91 18.60
C LYS A 54 -24.66 -18.25 17.11
N VAL A 55 -23.84 -17.53 16.35
CA VAL A 55 -23.68 -17.76 14.91
C VAL A 55 -23.09 -19.14 14.63
N ASP A 56 -22.09 -19.58 15.39
CA ASP A 56 -21.45 -20.88 15.22
C ASP A 56 -22.40 -22.05 15.52
N ARG A 57 -23.28 -21.89 16.53
CA ARG A 57 -24.36 -22.84 16.81
C ARG A 57 -25.33 -22.94 15.64
N ILE A 58 -25.75 -21.81 15.08
CA ILE A 58 -26.65 -21.74 13.92
C ILE A 58 -25.99 -22.37 12.69
N PHE A 59 -24.73 -22.04 12.42
CA PHE A 59 -23.94 -22.56 11.31
C PHE A 59 -23.82 -24.09 11.38
N ARG A 60 -23.55 -24.64 12.57
CA ARG A 60 -23.49 -26.09 12.79
C ARG A 60 -24.84 -26.77 12.57
N ALA A 61 -25.92 -26.24 13.14
CA ALA A 61 -27.26 -26.83 13.01
C ALA A 61 -27.72 -26.86 11.54
N ALA A 62 -27.53 -25.74 10.83
CA ALA A 62 -27.81 -25.63 9.41
C ALA A 62 -26.99 -26.64 8.57
N ALA A 63 -25.70 -26.79 8.85
CA ALA A 63 -24.84 -27.73 8.14
C ALA A 63 -25.26 -29.20 8.36
N LEU A 64 -25.62 -29.57 9.59
CA LEU A 64 -26.11 -30.91 9.92
C LEU A 64 -27.41 -31.24 9.18
N ALA A 65 -28.38 -30.31 9.17
CA ALA A 65 -29.65 -30.51 8.48
C ALA A 65 -29.46 -30.67 6.95
N ALA A 66 -28.57 -29.86 6.36
CA ALA A 66 -28.22 -30.00 4.96
C ALA A 66 -27.53 -31.34 4.65
N ALA A 67 -26.62 -31.78 5.51
CA ALA A 67 -25.93 -33.06 5.35
C ALA A 67 -26.88 -34.25 5.47
N ASP A 68 -27.84 -34.22 6.40
CA ASP A 68 -28.84 -35.28 6.58
C ASP A 68 -29.79 -35.35 5.37
N ALA A 69 -30.20 -34.19 4.84
CA ALA A 69 -31.07 -34.07 3.68
C ALA A 69 -30.38 -34.31 2.31
N ARG A 70 -29.09 -34.69 2.28
CA ARG A 70 -28.30 -34.83 1.03
C ARG A 70 -28.95 -35.73 -0.03
N ILE A 71 -29.57 -36.84 0.38
CA ILE A 71 -30.23 -37.82 -0.50
C ILE A 71 -31.55 -37.32 -1.06
N PRO A 72 -32.55 -36.92 -0.23
CA PRO A 72 -33.82 -36.42 -0.78
C PRO A 72 -33.62 -35.19 -1.67
N LEU A 73 -32.70 -34.29 -1.32
CA LEU A 73 -32.37 -33.13 -2.15
C LEU A 73 -31.73 -33.52 -3.49
N ALA A 74 -30.86 -34.54 -3.51
CA ALA A 74 -30.26 -35.03 -4.75
C ALA A 74 -31.31 -35.66 -5.68
N LYS A 75 -32.22 -36.48 -5.14
CA LYS A 75 -33.33 -37.07 -5.91
C LYS A 75 -34.23 -36.00 -6.53
N LEU A 76 -34.65 -35.03 -5.71
CA LEU A 76 -35.49 -33.91 -6.16
C LEU A 76 -34.79 -33.08 -7.26
N ALA A 77 -33.49 -32.83 -7.11
CA ALA A 77 -32.73 -32.09 -8.12
C ALA A 77 -32.68 -32.86 -9.46
N VAL A 78 -32.45 -34.17 -9.47
CA VAL A 78 -32.46 -34.97 -10.71
C VAL A 78 -33.86 -35.01 -11.33
N GLU A 79 -34.89 -35.27 -10.51
CA GLU A 79 -36.28 -35.36 -10.95
C GLU A 79 -36.76 -34.05 -11.60
N GLU A 80 -36.50 -32.90 -10.97
CA GLU A 80 -36.94 -31.60 -11.47
C GLU A 80 -36.12 -31.12 -12.69
N SER A 81 -34.78 -31.27 -12.62
CA SER A 81 -33.90 -30.73 -13.65
C SER A 81 -33.76 -31.62 -14.88
N GLY A 82 -33.96 -32.93 -14.72
CA GLY A 82 -33.73 -33.95 -15.73
C GLY A 82 -32.25 -34.19 -16.07
N MET A 83 -31.31 -33.72 -15.24
CA MET A 83 -29.87 -33.81 -15.50
C MET A 83 -29.07 -34.35 -14.30
N GLY A 84 -27.96 -35.01 -14.60
CA GLY A 84 -27.01 -35.51 -13.61
C GLY A 84 -27.41 -36.85 -13.00
N ILE A 85 -26.73 -37.23 -11.92
CA ILE A 85 -26.86 -38.53 -11.25
C ILE A 85 -27.10 -38.31 -9.76
N VAL A 86 -28.01 -39.10 -9.17
CA VAL A 86 -28.42 -38.92 -7.76
C VAL A 86 -27.23 -39.06 -6.82
N GLU A 87 -26.43 -40.12 -6.97
CA GLU A 87 -25.28 -40.43 -6.13
C GLU A 87 -24.22 -39.31 -6.16
N ASP A 88 -23.98 -38.72 -7.34
CA ASP A 88 -23.00 -37.65 -7.48
C ASP A 88 -23.53 -36.33 -6.88
N LYS A 89 -24.83 -36.04 -7.04
CA LYS A 89 -25.46 -34.90 -6.35
C LYS A 89 -25.50 -35.08 -4.83
N VAL A 90 -25.57 -36.31 -4.31
CA VAL A 90 -25.41 -36.59 -2.88
C VAL A 90 -24.04 -36.14 -2.41
N ILE A 91 -22.97 -36.49 -3.13
CA ILE A 91 -21.60 -36.07 -2.80
C ILE A 91 -21.50 -34.53 -2.82
N LYS A 92 -22.09 -33.86 -3.81
CA LYS A 92 -22.09 -32.39 -3.90
C LYS A 92 -22.81 -31.72 -2.73
N ASN A 93 -23.98 -32.23 -2.33
CA ASN A 93 -24.72 -31.71 -1.18
C ASN A 93 -23.96 -31.95 0.13
N HIS A 94 -23.31 -33.10 0.25
CA HIS A 94 -22.48 -33.43 1.40
C HIS A 94 -21.24 -32.53 1.47
N PHE A 95 -20.55 -32.33 0.36
CA PHE A 95 -19.43 -31.38 0.25
C PHE A 95 -19.86 -29.97 0.65
N ALA A 96 -20.98 -29.48 0.10
CA ALA A 96 -21.51 -28.14 0.38
C ALA A 96 -21.87 -27.92 1.86
N SER A 97 -22.05 -28.99 2.65
CA SER A 97 -22.34 -28.92 4.08
C SER A 97 -21.11 -29.22 4.93
N GLU A 98 -20.56 -30.43 4.85
CA GLU A 98 -19.48 -30.93 5.71
C GLU A 98 -18.16 -30.18 5.48
N TYR A 99 -17.70 -30.09 4.24
CA TYR A 99 -16.41 -29.46 3.91
C TYR A 99 -16.45 -27.95 4.15
N ILE A 100 -17.56 -27.31 3.79
CA ILE A 100 -17.81 -25.89 4.06
C ILE A 100 -17.84 -25.62 5.57
N TYR A 101 -18.54 -26.46 6.35
CA TYR A 101 -18.54 -26.33 7.80
C TYR A 101 -17.15 -26.53 8.39
N ASN A 102 -16.43 -27.58 7.96
CA ASN A 102 -15.11 -27.91 8.49
C ASN A 102 -14.12 -26.75 8.29
N ALA A 103 -14.05 -26.20 7.08
CA ALA A 103 -13.10 -25.14 6.75
C ALA A 103 -13.40 -23.82 7.46
N TYR A 104 -14.69 -23.48 7.64
CA TYR A 104 -15.08 -22.13 8.07
C TYR A 104 -15.63 -22.04 9.50
N LYS A 105 -15.82 -23.16 10.21
CA LYS A 105 -16.38 -23.16 11.59
C LYS A 105 -15.56 -22.28 12.55
N ASP A 106 -14.24 -22.27 12.43
CA ASP A 106 -13.33 -21.55 13.33
C ASP A 106 -12.92 -20.18 12.77
N GLU A 107 -13.36 -19.81 11.57
CA GLU A 107 -13.09 -18.49 11.01
C GLU A 107 -13.80 -17.43 11.85
N LYS A 108 -13.04 -16.46 12.36
CA LYS A 108 -13.60 -15.35 13.13
C LYS A 108 -14.28 -14.38 12.17
N THR A 109 -15.59 -14.21 12.34
CA THR A 109 -16.45 -13.40 11.46
C THR A 109 -17.28 -12.37 12.22
N CYS A 110 -17.17 -12.37 13.55
CA CYS A 110 -17.89 -11.48 14.44
C CYS A 110 -16.93 -10.61 15.27
N GLY A 111 -17.19 -9.30 15.30
CA GLY A 111 -16.46 -8.38 16.16
C GLY A 111 -15.00 -8.20 15.73
N ILE A 112 -14.09 -8.09 16.69
CA ILE A 112 -12.66 -7.83 16.44
C ILE A 112 -12.01 -9.03 15.78
N LEU A 113 -11.50 -8.89 14.56
CA LEU A 113 -10.72 -9.92 13.87
C LEU A 113 -9.27 -9.95 14.36
N SER A 114 -8.66 -8.77 14.46
CA SER A 114 -7.28 -8.57 14.90
C SER A 114 -7.16 -7.24 15.62
N GLU A 115 -6.25 -7.20 16.60
CA GLU A 115 -5.88 -5.99 17.33
C GLU A 115 -4.36 -5.94 17.43
N ASP A 116 -3.78 -4.81 17.00
CA ASP A 116 -2.38 -4.48 17.18
C ASP A 116 -2.30 -3.30 18.15
N PRO A 117 -2.02 -3.54 19.45
CA PRO A 117 -1.94 -2.48 20.44
C PRO A 117 -0.72 -1.57 20.23
N THR A 118 0.34 -2.05 19.57
CA THR A 118 1.56 -1.28 19.31
C THR A 118 1.33 -0.19 18.29
N PHE A 119 0.69 -0.51 17.17
CA PHE A 119 0.32 0.48 16.14
C PHE A 119 -1.08 1.08 16.36
N GLY A 120 -1.80 0.62 17.38
CA GLY A 120 -3.11 1.12 17.75
C GLY A 120 -4.19 0.83 16.69
N THR A 121 -4.11 -0.32 16.01
CA THR A 121 -5.09 -0.71 14.99
C THR A 121 -6.00 -1.84 15.46
N ILE A 122 -7.29 -1.76 15.13
CA ILE A 122 -8.27 -2.81 15.42
C ILE A 122 -9.07 -3.06 14.15
N THR A 123 -9.02 -4.28 13.60
CA THR A 123 -9.88 -4.68 12.48
C THR A 123 -11.14 -5.33 13.02
N ILE A 124 -12.30 -4.82 12.66
CA ILE A 124 -13.61 -5.32 13.10
C ILE A 124 -14.40 -5.81 11.88
N ALA A 125 -15.01 -6.98 11.99
CA ALA A 125 -15.90 -7.54 10.99
C ALA A 125 -17.34 -7.08 11.20
N GLU A 126 -17.94 -6.54 10.14
CA GLU A 126 -19.37 -6.28 10.01
C GLU A 126 -19.97 -7.06 8.84
N PRO A 127 -21.20 -7.58 8.97
CA PRO A 127 -21.90 -8.17 7.83
C PRO A 127 -22.09 -7.14 6.71
N ILE A 128 -22.14 -7.61 5.47
CA ILE A 128 -22.45 -6.80 4.29
C ILE A 128 -23.92 -6.36 4.26
N GLY A 129 -24.83 -7.20 4.76
CA GLY A 129 -26.26 -6.96 4.75
C GLY A 129 -27.04 -8.10 4.09
N ILE A 130 -27.79 -7.79 3.03
CA ILE A 130 -28.61 -8.78 2.30
C ILE A 130 -27.97 -9.12 0.96
N ILE A 131 -27.85 -10.41 0.71
CA ILE A 131 -27.24 -10.98 -0.50
C ILE A 131 -28.33 -11.48 -1.46
N CYS A 132 -28.20 -11.16 -2.75
CA CYS A 132 -28.95 -11.81 -3.82
C CYS A 132 -28.17 -13.04 -4.30
N GLY A 133 -28.70 -14.25 -4.06
CA GLY A 133 -28.08 -15.50 -4.47
C GLY A 133 -28.66 -16.02 -5.79
N ILE A 134 -27.93 -15.85 -6.91
CA ILE A 134 -28.34 -16.48 -8.17
C ILE A 134 -27.87 -17.94 -8.19
N VAL A 135 -28.76 -18.86 -8.54
CA VAL A 135 -28.50 -20.31 -8.47
C VAL A 135 -28.68 -20.97 -9.85
N PRO A 136 -27.71 -21.78 -10.32
CA PRO A 136 -27.80 -22.44 -11.62
C PRO A 136 -28.59 -23.75 -11.54
N THR A 137 -29.04 -24.26 -12.69
CA THR A 137 -29.70 -25.58 -12.77
C THR A 137 -28.75 -26.77 -12.60
N THR A 138 -27.44 -26.58 -12.76
CA THR A 138 -26.43 -27.65 -12.70
C THR A 138 -26.15 -28.10 -11.26
N ASN A 139 -26.11 -27.14 -10.33
CA ASN A 139 -25.75 -27.32 -8.92
C ASN A 139 -26.81 -26.73 -7.97
N PRO A 140 -28.12 -26.97 -8.17
CA PRO A 140 -29.17 -26.16 -7.56
C PRO A 140 -29.16 -26.22 -6.03
N THR A 141 -29.18 -27.44 -5.48
CA THR A 141 -29.23 -27.70 -4.05
C THR A 141 -27.90 -27.41 -3.37
N SER A 142 -26.79 -27.90 -3.93
CA SER A 142 -25.46 -27.71 -3.35
C SER A 142 -25.04 -26.24 -3.31
N THR A 143 -25.33 -25.46 -4.37
CA THR A 143 -25.04 -24.02 -4.36
C THR A 143 -25.93 -23.26 -3.38
N ALA A 144 -27.20 -23.63 -3.21
CA ALA A 144 -28.07 -23.05 -2.19
C ALA A 144 -27.56 -23.33 -0.77
N ILE A 145 -27.21 -24.59 -0.47
CA ILE A 145 -26.61 -24.98 0.83
C ILE A 145 -25.35 -24.17 1.09
N PHE A 146 -24.40 -24.19 0.16
CA PHE A 146 -23.13 -23.47 0.28
C PHE A 146 -23.35 -21.98 0.58
N LYS A 147 -24.15 -21.29 -0.25
CA LYS A 147 -24.40 -19.85 -0.11
C LYS A 147 -25.14 -19.50 1.17
N SER A 148 -26.14 -20.30 1.57
CA SER A 148 -26.83 -20.12 2.84
C SER A 148 -25.86 -20.23 4.02
N LEU A 149 -25.05 -21.28 4.04
CA LEU A 149 -24.11 -21.56 5.13
C LEU A 149 -23.07 -20.44 5.28
N ILE A 150 -22.41 -20.00 4.20
CA ILE A 150 -21.42 -18.92 4.29
C ILE A 150 -22.06 -17.55 4.59
N SER A 151 -23.32 -17.33 4.19
CA SER A 151 -24.06 -16.10 4.53
C SER A 151 -24.43 -16.08 6.02
N LEU A 152 -24.86 -17.23 6.57
CA LEU A 152 -25.15 -17.37 8.00
C LEU A 152 -23.89 -17.16 8.85
N LYS A 153 -22.77 -17.80 8.50
CA LYS A 153 -21.49 -17.66 9.22
C LYS A 153 -21.01 -16.20 9.30
N THR A 154 -21.43 -15.35 8.38
CA THR A 154 -21.03 -13.94 8.27
C THR A 154 -22.08 -12.96 8.77
N ARG A 155 -23.18 -13.45 9.38
CA ARG A 155 -24.32 -12.65 9.86
C ARG A 155 -25.08 -11.89 8.77
N ASN A 156 -24.99 -12.37 7.54
CA ASN A 156 -25.75 -11.85 6.41
C ASN A 156 -27.08 -12.56 6.25
N ALA A 157 -28.01 -11.88 5.59
CA ALA A 157 -29.19 -12.51 5.04
C ALA A 157 -28.99 -12.84 3.56
N ILE A 158 -29.77 -13.77 3.02
CA ILE A 158 -29.71 -14.11 1.60
C ILE A 158 -31.10 -14.37 1.01
N ILE A 159 -31.33 -13.88 -0.21
CA ILE A 159 -32.54 -14.14 -0.99
C ILE A 159 -32.13 -14.82 -2.30
N PHE A 160 -32.66 -16.01 -2.55
CA PHE A 160 -32.33 -16.78 -3.74
C PHE A 160 -33.22 -16.44 -4.94
N SER A 161 -32.57 -16.27 -6.11
CA SER A 161 -33.24 -16.35 -7.41
C SER A 161 -32.83 -17.66 -8.10
N PRO A 162 -33.67 -18.71 -8.05
CA PRO A 162 -33.35 -20.01 -8.63
C PRO A 162 -33.56 -20.04 -10.14
N HIS A 163 -32.87 -20.95 -10.83
CA HIS A 163 -33.16 -21.26 -12.22
C HIS A 163 -34.56 -21.92 -12.35
N PRO A 164 -35.39 -21.59 -13.36
CA PRO A 164 -36.75 -22.13 -13.50
C PRO A 164 -36.86 -23.67 -13.55
N ARG A 165 -35.83 -24.36 -14.07
CA ARG A 165 -35.73 -25.83 -14.15
C ARG A 165 -35.33 -26.52 -12.83
N ALA A 166 -35.06 -25.78 -11.77
CA ALA A 166 -34.58 -26.34 -10.51
C ALA A 166 -35.05 -25.54 -9.28
N LYS A 167 -36.19 -24.85 -9.41
CA LYS A 167 -36.70 -23.91 -8.42
C LYS A 167 -37.22 -24.61 -7.16
N ILE A 168 -37.88 -25.75 -7.32
CA ILE A 168 -38.41 -26.54 -6.20
C ILE A 168 -37.24 -27.11 -5.39
N ALA A 169 -36.26 -27.72 -6.06
CA ALA A 169 -35.08 -28.29 -5.42
C ALA A 169 -34.24 -27.23 -4.69
N THR A 170 -33.99 -26.09 -5.34
CA THR A 170 -33.24 -24.97 -4.74
C THR A 170 -33.95 -24.43 -3.51
N ASN A 171 -35.24 -24.13 -3.62
CA ASN A 171 -36.01 -23.54 -2.52
C ASN A 171 -36.15 -24.52 -1.36
N ARG A 172 -36.33 -25.83 -1.65
CA ARG A 172 -36.35 -26.87 -0.62
C ARG A 172 -35.04 -26.97 0.15
N ALA A 173 -33.89 -26.81 -0.52
CA ALA A 173 -32.60 -26.77 0.16
C ALA A 173 -32.46 -25.54 1.08
N ALA A 174 -32.89 -24.36 0.60
CA ALA A 174 -32.88 -23.14 1.40
C ALA A 174 -33.82 -23.24 2.62
N GLU A 175 -35.00 -23.83 2.45
CA GLU A 175 -35.98 -24.07 3.52
C GLU A 175 -35.44 -24.98 4.63
N ILE A 176 -34.79 -26.11 4.27
CA ILE A 176 -34.19 -27.03 5.24
C ILE A 176 -33.11 -26.32 6.07
N VAL A 177 -32.27 -25.51 5.41
CA VAL A 177 -31.24 -24.73 6.09
C VAL A 177 -31.86 -23.67 7.01
N LEU A 178 -32.87 -22.95 6.53
CA LEU A 178 -33.57 -21.92 7.30
C LEU A 178 -34.24 -22.50 8.55
N ASN A 179 -34.99 -23.58 8.42
CA ASN A 179 -35.70 -24.18 9.55
C ASN A 179 -34.74 -24.62 10.67
N ALA A 180 -33.64 -25.30 10.29
CA ALA A 180 -32.61 -25.68 11.25
C ALA A 180 -31.89 -24.47 11.88
N ALA A 181 -31.68 -23.39 11.10
CA ALA A 181 -31.13 -22.15 11.62
C ALA A 181 -32.07 -21.50 12.64
N ILE A 182 -33.38 -21.45 12.39
CA ILE A 182 -34.41 -20.91 13.29
C ILE A 182 -34.47 -21.71 14.59
N GLU A 183 -34.51 -23.04 14.51
CA GLU A 183 -34.47 -23.92 15.68
C GLU A 183 -33.19 -23.72 16.53
N ALA A 184 -32.09 -23.34 15.89
CA ALA A 184 -30.85 -22.98 16.55
C ALA A 184 -30.79 -21.53 17.07
N GLY A 185 -31.81 -20.71 16.79
CA GLY A 185 -31.99 -19.36 17.31
C GLY A 185 -31.86 -18.24 16.28
N ALA A 186 -31.80 -18.52 14.98
CA ALA A 186 -31.76 -17.51 13.93
C ALA A 186 -33.12 -16.81 13.73
N PRO A 187 -33.16 -15.56 13.23
CA PRO A 187 -34.42 -14.91 12.88
C PRO A 187 -35.16 -15.63 11.74
N LYS A 188 -36.49 -15.67 11.82
CA LYS A 188 -37.36 -16.49 10.96
C LYS A 188 -37.25 -16.25 9.44
N ASP A 189 -36.90 -15.03 9.03
CA ASP A 189 -36.85 -14.62 7.63
C ASP A 189 -35.41 -14.34 7.17
N ILE A 190 -34.39 -14.92 7.84
CA ILE A 190 -32.97 -14.63 7.50
C ILE A 190 -32.55 -15.17 6.13
N ILE A 191 -33.30 -16.15 5.61
CA ILE A 191 -33.16 -16.68 4.24
C ILE A 191 -34.52 -16.54 3.55
N GLY A 192 -34.51 -16.13 2.28
CA GLY A 192 -35.69 -16.08 1.42
C GLY A 192 -35.41 -16.63 0.02
N TRP A 193 -36.46 -16.79 -0.80
CA TRP A 193 -36.35 -17.28 -2.17
C TRP A 193 -37.53 -16.82 -3.04
N ILE A 194 -37.36 -16.94 -4.36
CA ILE A 194 -38.42 -16.73 -5.36
C ILE A 194 -39.01 -18.08 -5.76
N ASP A 195 -40.34 -18.24 -5.66
CA ASP A 195 -41.03 -19.51 -5.97
C ASP A 195 -41.33 -19.67 -7.46
N SER A 196 -41.63 -18.57 -8.16
CA SER A 196 -41.85 -18.55 -9.61
C SER A 196 -40.88 -17.59 -10.29
N PRO A 197 -39.62 -18.01 -10.53
CA PRO A 197 -38.59 -17.11 -11.05
C PRO A 197 -38.89 -16.67 -12.48
N SER A 198 -38.64 -15.39 -12.75
CA SER A 198 -38.65 -14.78 -14.07
C SER A 198 -37.44 -13.86 -14.23
N VAL A 199 -37.13 -13.47 -15.47
CA VAL A 199 -36.08 -12.47 -15.75
C VAL A 199 -36.43 -11.15 -15.06
N GLU A 200 -37.71 -10.75 -15.10
CA GLU A 200 -38.21 -9.55 -14.43
C GLU A 200 -37.94 -9.57 -12.92
N LEU A 201 -38.30 -10.65 -12.23
CA LEU A 201 -38.10 -10.76 -10.78
C LEU A 201 -36.62 -10.83 -10.39
N SER A 202 -35.82 -11.57 -11.16
CA SER A 202 -34.37 -11.62 -10.93
C SER A 202 -33.74 -10.25 -11.10
N ASN A 203 -34.14 -9.52 -12.14
CA ASN A 203 -33.66 -8.18 -12.41
C ASN A 203 -34.11 -7.19 -11.32
N ALA A 204 -35.37 -7.26 -10.90
CA ALA A 204 -35.90 -6.46 -9.81
C ALA A 204 -35.13 -6.71 -8.49
N LEU A 205 -34.84 -7.97 -8.15
CA LEU A 205 -34.05 -8.31 -6.96
C LEU A 205 -32.62 -7.76 -7.06
N MET A 206 -31.94 -7.95 -8.20
CA MET A 206 -30.56 -7.47 -8.39
C MET A 206 -30.44 -5.95 -8.30
N HIS A 207 -31.47 -5.19 -8.69
CA HIS A 207 -31.50 -3.73 -8.64
C HIS A 207 -32.15 -3.19 -7.35
N HIS A 208 -32.71 -4.05 -6.50
CA HIS A 208 -33.48 -3.61 -5.35
C HIS A 208 -32.59 -2.77 -4.41
N PRO A 209 -33.06 -1.60 -3.91
CA PRO A 209 -32.24 -0.68 -3.13
C PRO A 209 -31.66 -1.31 -1.86
N ASP A 210 -32.41 -2.20 -1.21
CA ASP A 210 -32.00 -2.88 0.01
C ASP A 210 -31.09 -4.11 -0.17
N ILE A 211 -30.80 -4.53 -1.40
CA ILE A 211 -29.76 -5.54 -1.65
C ILE A 211 -28.39 -4.87 -1.63
N ASN A 212 -27.46 -5.50 -0.92
CA ASN A 212 -26.11 -4.98 -0.68
C ASN A 212 -25.04 -5.65 -1.55
N LEU A 213 -25.27 -6.91 -1.93
CA LEU A 213 -24.32 -7.70 -2.72
C LEU A 213 -25.07 -8.74 -3.56
N ILE A 214 -24.58 -9.00 -4.77
CA ILE A 214 -25.06 -10.11 -5.60
C ILE A 214 -23.99 -11.20 -5.62
N LEU A 215 -24.38 -12.43 -5.29
CA LEU A 215 -23.55 -13.61 -5.43
C LEU A 215 -24.08 -14.42 -6.62
N ALA A 216 -23.50 -14.19 -7.80
CA ALA A 216 -24.02 -14.67 -9.08
C ALA A 216 -23.31 -15.95 -9.54
N THR A 217 -24.02 -17.08 -9.49
CA THR A 217 -23.55 -18.35 -10.08
C THR A 217 -24.47 -18.72 -11.24
N GLY A 218 -24.00 -18.51 -12.46
CA GLY A 218 -24.77 -18.74 -13.67
C GLY A 218 -23.92 -18.49 -14.91
N GLY A 219 -24.52 -18.63 -16.09
CA GLY A 219 -23.81 -18.41 -17.35
C GLY A 219 -23.37 -16.94 -17.54
N PRO A 220 -22.53 -16.67 -18.56
CA PRO A 220 -21.91 -15.34 -18.79
C PRO A 220 -22.90 -14.18 -18.82
N GLY A 221 -24.09 -14.37 -19.41
CA GLY A 221 -25.12 -13.33 -19.47
C GLY A 221 -25.65 -12.92 -18.09
N MET A 222 -25.82 -13.86 -17.17
CA MET A 222 -26.29 -13.59 -15.81
C MET A 222 -25.23 -12.86 -14.99
N VAL A 223 -23.97 -13.25 -15.15
CA VAL A 223 -22.84 -12.60 -14.48
C VAL A 223 -22.68 -11.17 -14.96
N LYS A 224 -22.76 -10.95 -16.27
CA LYS A 224 -22.78 -9.61 -16.86
C LYS A 224 -23.93 -8.77 -16.31
N ALA A 225 -25.13 -9.34 -16.20
CA ALA A 225 -26.29 -8.65 -15.61
C ALA A 225 -26.06 -8.28 -14.13
N ALA A 226 -25.46 -9.18 -13.34
CA ALA A 226 -25.13 -8.92 -11.94
C ALA A 226 -24.16 -7.74 -11.79
N TYR A 227 -23.08 -7.69 -12.58
CA TYR A 227 -22.16 -6.55 -12.55
C TYR A 227 -22.75 -5.27 -13.15
N SER A 228 -23.79 -5.37 -13.99
CA SER A 228 -24.50 -4.23 -14.58
C SER A 228 -25.63 -3.69 -13.70
N SER A 229 -25.91 -4.29 -12.54
CA SER A 229 -27.09 -3.96 -11.74
C SER A 229 -26.99 -2.67 -10.91
N GLY A 230 -25.80 -2.06 -10.88
CA GLY A 230 -25.47 -0.97 -9.96
C GLY A 230 -25.16 -1.43 -8.52
N LYS A 231 -25.10 -2.74 -8.26
CA LYS A 231 -24.68 -3.32 -6.98
C LYS A 231 -23.31 -3.98 -7.10
N PRO A 232 -22.51 -4.02 -6.02
CA PRO A 232 -21.36 -4.93 -5.95
C PRO A 232 -21.81 -6.35 -6.27
N ALA A 233 -21.03 -7.04 -7.09
CA ALA A 233 -21.29 -8.42 -7.46
C ALA A 233 -20.03 -9.27 -7.29
N ILE A 234 -20.25 -10.52 -6.89
CA ILE A 234 -19.31 -11.62 -6.94
C ILE A 234 -19.90 -12.61 -7.93
N GLY A 235 -19.43 -12.53 -9.18
CA GLY A 235 -19.78 -13.44 -10.24
C GLY A 235 -18.76 -14.57 -10.43
N VAL A 236 -19.15 -15.54 -11.24
CA VAL A 236 -18.28 -16.60 -11.76
C VAL A 236 -18.23 -16.52 -13.29
N GLY A 237 -17.51 -17.41 -13.95
CA GLY A 237 -17.48 -17.52 -15.41
C GLY A 237 -17.80 -18.93 -15.90
N ALA A 238 -17.92 -19.07 -17.22
CA ALA A 238 -17.96 -20.38 -17.88
C ALA A 238 -16.62 -21.10 -17.73
N GLY A 239 -16.64 -22.44 -17.77
CA GLY A 239 -15.45 -23.27 -17.69
C GLY A 239 -15.17 -24.02 -18.98
N ASN A 240 -13.99 -23.80 -19.57
CA ASN A 240 -13.49 -24.62 -20.67
C ASN A 240 -12.15 -25.27 -20.29
N THR A 241 -12.15 -26.06 -19.22
CA THR A 241 -10.93 -26.57 -18.57
C THR A 241 -10.12 -27.49 -19.49
N PRO A 242 -8.93 -27.08 -19.98
CA PRO A 242 -8.02 -28.01 -20.64
C PRO A 242 -7.21 -28.77 -19.60
N VAL A 243 -6.81 -29.98 -19.96
CA VAL A 243 -5.82 -30.75 -19.22
C VAL A 243 -4.65 -31.14 -20.12
N VAL A 244 -3.44 -30.77 -19.72
CA VAL A 244 -2.20 -31.21 -20.38
C VAL A 244 -1.75 -32.52 -19.75
N ILE A 245 -1.39 -33.50 -20.58
CA ILE A 245 -0.74 -34.73 -20.14
C ILE A 245 0.60 -34.82 -20.85
N ASP A 246 1.69 -34.74 -20.08
CA ASP A 246 3.03 -34.81 -20.60
C ASP A 246 3.62 -36.24 -20.54
N GLU A 247 4.81 -36.40 -21.09
CA GLU A 247 5.49 -37.69 -21.23
C GLU A 247 5.99 -38.28 -19.89
N THR A 248 6.01 -37.47 -18.83
CA THR A 248 6.43 -37.88 -17.48
C THR A 248 5.25 -38.26 -16.58
N ALA A 249 4.03 -38.03 -17.05
CA ALA A 249 2.81 -38.27 -16.29
C ALA A 249 2.55 -39.75 -15.99
N ASP A 250 1.95 -40.01 -14.82
CA ASP A 250 1.31 -41.30 -14.53
C ASP A 250 0.00 -41.40 -15.36
N ILE A 251 0.10 -41.98 -16.56
CA ILE A 251 -1.01 -42.14 -17.52
C ILE A 251 -2.21 -42.85 -16.89
N LYS A 252 -1.96 -43.83 -16.01
CA LYS A 252 -3.04 -44.62 -15.39
C LYS A 252 -3.88 -43.73 -14.48
N ARG A 253 -3.21 -42.92 -13.66
CA ARG A 253 -3.86 -41.93 -12.79
C ARG A 253 -4.53 -40.82 -13.59
N ALA A 254 -3.83 -40.26 -14.58
CA ALA A 254 -4.38 -39.19 -15.42
C ALA A 254 -5.73 -39.58 -16.03
N VAL A 255 -5.79 -40.73 -16.71
CA VAL A 255 -7.03 -41.21 -17.34
C VAL A 255 -8.11 -41.55 -16.31
N ALA A 256 -7.76 -42.21 -15.21
CA ALA A 256 -8.73 -42.55 -14.16
C ALA A 256 -9.34 -41.29 -13.52
N SER A 257 -8.52 -40.28 -13.24
CA SER A 257 -8.94 -39.00 -12.68
C SER A 257 -9.82 -38.21 -13.64
N ILE A 258 -9.43 -38.13 -14.92
CA ILE A 258 -10.23 -37.44 -15.96
C ILE A 258 -11.59 -38.12 -16.12
N LEU A 259 -11.64 -39.46 -16.17
CA LEU A 259 -12.90 -40.20 -16.22
C LEU A 259 -13.75 -39.93 -14.98
N MET A 260 -13.17 -40.06 -13.78
CA MET A 260 -13.86 -39.80 -12.52
C MET A 260 -14.41 -38.37 -12.44
N SER A 261 -13.66 -37.38 -12.92
CA SER A 261 -14.10 -35.99 -12.96
C SER A 261 -15.21 -35.77 -14.00
N LYS A 262 -15.03 -36.29 -15.22
CA LYS A 262 -15.94 -36.04 -16.33
C LYS A 262 -17.27 -36.75 -16.18
N THR A 263 -17.29 -37.95 -15.59
CA THR A 263 -18.53 -38.67 -15.30
C THR A 263 -19.22 -38.17 -14.05
N PHE A 264 -18.52 -37.44 -13.17
CA PHE A 264 -19.12 -36.93 -11.94
C PHE A 264 -20.25 -35.96 -12.25
N ASP A 265 -21.46 -36.37 -11.85
CA ASP A 265 -22.72 -35.72 -12.16
C ASP A 265 -22.91 -35.50 -13.67
N ASN A 266 -22.42 -36.44 -14.49
CA ASN A 266 -22.35 -36.36 -15.95
C ASN A 266 -21.67 -35.09 -16.47
N GLY A 267 -20.66 -34.58 -15.77
CA GLY A 267 -19.82 -33.48 -16.26
C GLY A 267 -20.48 -32.10 -16.21
N VAL A 268 -21.54 -31.93 -15.41
CA VAL A 268 -22.22 -30.62 -15.24
C VAL A 268 -21.48 -29.67 -14.30
N ILE A 269 -20.40 -30.11 -13.63
CA ILE A 269 -19.53 -29.22 -12.88
C ILE A 269 -18.70 -28.38 -13.86
N CYS A 270 -18.74 -27.06 -13.69
CA CYS A 270 -18.07 -26.09 -14.55
C CYS A 270 -16.56 -26.28 -14.64
N ALA A 271 -15.91 -26.75 -13.57
CA ALA A 271 -14.49 -27.06 -13.57
C ALA A 271 -14.14 -28.33 -14.37
N SER A 272 -15.11 -29.20 -14.71
CA SER A 272 -14.82 -30.47 -15.38
C SER A 272 -14.02 -30.30 -16.67
N GLU A 273 -13.11 -31.22 -16.91
CA GLU A 273 -12.25 -31.26 -18.09
C GLU A 273 -13.12 -31.25 -19.35
N GLN A 274 -12.81 -30.35 -20.27
CA GLN A 274 -13.51 -30.24 -21.55
C GLN A 274 -12.65 -30.77 -22.70
N SER A 275 -11.33 -30.74 -22.53
CA SER A 275 -10.34 -31.14 -23.51
C SER A 275 -9.10 -31.70 -22.84
N VAL A 276 -8.53 -32.76 -23.42
CA VAL A 276 -7.18 -33.25 -23.10
C VAL A 276 -6.23 -32.86 -24.23
N VAL A 277 -5.04 -32.35 -23.87
CA VAL A 277 -3.96 -32.07 -24.80
C VAL A 277 -2.79 -32.96 -24.42
N VAL A 278 -2.55 -33.99 -25.23
CA VAL A 278 -1.61 -35.05 -24.91
C VAL A 278 -0.40 -34.95 -25.83
N VAL A 279 0.79 -35.01 -25.24
CA VAL A 279 2.03 -34.99 -26.03
C VAL A 279 2.21 -36.27 -26.83
N ASP A 280 2.83 -36.15 -28.00
CA ASP A 280 2.99 -37.20 -29.02
C ASP A 280 3.51 -38.52 -28.42
N ALA A 281 4.53 -38.41 -27.56
CA ALA A 281 5.26 -39.52 -26.96
C ALA A 281 4.37 -40.51 -26.18
N VAL A 282 3.24 -40.05 -25.63
CA VAL A 282 2.32 -40.88 -24.83
C VAL A 282 0.89 -40.89 -25.38
N TYR A 283 0.62 -40.27 -26.53
CA TYR A 283 -0.71 -40.12 -27.10
C TYR A 283 -1.44 -41.46 -27.27
N ASP A 284 -0.79 -42.44 -27.91
CA ASP A 284 -1.41 -43.74 -28.20
C ASP A 284 -1.67 -44.55 -26.92
N GLN A 285 -0.80 -44.43 -25.92
CA GLN A 285 -0.98 -45.07 -24.62
C GLN A 285 -2.17 -44.48 -23.87
N VAL A 286 -2.32 -43.15 -23.88
CA VAL A 286 -3.46 -42.45 -23.29
C VAL A 286 -4.75 -42.80 -24.02
N ARG A 287 -4.73 -42.80 -25.36
CA ARG A 287 -5.86 -43.17 -26.23
C ARG A 287 -6.38 -44.58 -25.92
N GLU A 288 -5.50 -45.56 -25.89
CA GLU A 288 -5.84 -46.95 -25.58
C GLU A 288 -6.33 -47.11 -24.14
N ARG A 289 -5.70 -46.38 -23.20
CA ARG A 289 -6.12 -46.39 -21.80
C ARG A 289 -7.54 -45.84 -21.64
N PHE A 290 -7.92 -44.78 -22.35
CA PHE A 290 -9.30 -44.30 -22.38
C PHE A 290 -10.25 -45.36 -22.96
N ALA A 291 -9.91 -45.94 -24.12
CA ALA A 291 -10.74 -46.95 -24.79
C ALA A 291 -11.08 -48.13 -23.88
N THR A 292 -10.08 -48.65 -23.19
CA THR A 292 -10.22 -49.82 -22.29
C THR A 292 -10.94 -49.52 -20.97
N HIS A 293 -11.12 -48.25 -20.60
CA HIS A 293 -11.70 -47.84 -19.30
C HIS A 293 -13.04 -47.11 -19.43
N GLY A 294 -13.71 -47.27 -20.58
CA GLY A 294 -15.07 -46.77 -20.83
C GLY A 294 -15.13 -45.47 -21.63
N GLY A 295 -14.02 -45.02 -22.23
CA GLY A 295 -14.05 -43.97 -23.26
C GLY A 295 -14.38 -44.58 -24.63
N TYR A 296 -15.37 -44.02 -25.33
CA TYR A 296 -15.68 -44.42 -26.70
C TYR A 296 -15.08 -43.40 -27.69
N LEU A 297 -14.15 -43.84 -28.53
CA LEU A 297 -13.39 -43.00 -29.45
C LEU A 297 -14.22 -42.83 -30.73
N LEU A 298 -14.78 -41.65 -30.94
CA LEU A 298 -15.64 -41.35 -32.09
C LEU A 298 -14.81 -41.28 -33.38
N GLN A 299 -15.23 -41.99 -34.42
CA GLN A 299 -14.52 -42.01 -35.71
C GLN A 299 -15.42 -41.58 -36.88
N GLY A 300 -14.83 -40.89 -37.86
CA GLY A 300 -15.47 -40.56 -39.13
C GLY A 300 -16.86 -39.94 -38.99
N LYS A 301 -17.91 -40.69 -39.40
CA LYS A 301 -19.30 -40.21 -39.37
C LYS A 301 -19.85 -40.04 -37.96
N GLU A 302 -19.42 -40.85 -36.99
CA GLU A 302 -19.88 -40.76 -35.60
C GLU A 302 -19.43 -39.44 -34.96
N LEU A 303 -18.16 -39.07 -35.16
CA LEU A 303 -17.61 -37.80 -34.69
C LEU A 303 -18.41 -36.62 -35.24
N LYS A 304 -18.70 -36.63 -36.54
CA LYS A 304 -19.47 -35.55 -37.18
C LYS A 304 -20.91 -35.49 -36.68
N ALA A 305 -21.54 -36.64 -36.45
CA ALA A 305 -22.90 -36.71 -35.90
C ALA A 305 -22.97 -36.10 -34.49
N VAL A 306 -22.01 -36.42 -33.62
CA VAL A 306 -21.93 -35.84 -32.28
C VAL A 306 -21.62 -34.34 -32.33
N GLN A 307 -20.67 -33.90 -33.17
CA GLN A 307 -20.37 -32.47 -33.37
C GLN A 307 -21.63 -31.65 -33.70
N ASN A 308 -22.52 -32.17 -34.54
CA ASN A 308 -23.73 -31.48 -35.00
C ASN A 308 -24.80 -31.29 -33.91
N ILE A 309 -24.71 -32.02 -32.78
CA ILE A 309 -25.68 -31.89 -31.69
C ILE A 309 -25.14 -31.14 -30.46
N ILE A 310 -23.83 -30.86 -30.40
CA ILE A 310 -23.22 -30.13 -29.28
C ILE A 310 -23.72 -28.69 -29.26
N LEU A 311 -23.66 -28.01 -30.40
CA LEU A 311 -24.11 -26.63 -30.55
C LEU A 311 -25.42 -26.57 -31.33
N LYS A 312 -26.38 -25.82 -30.80
CA LYS A 312 -27.64 -25.49 -31.46
C LYS A 312 -27.77 -23.96 -31.50
N ASP A 313 -27.94 -23.40 -32.69
CA ASP A 313 -28.02 -21.94 -32.90
C ASP A 313 -26.83 -21.18 -32.26
N GLY A 314 -25.61 -21.75 -32.40
CA GLY A 314 -24.38 -21.17 -31.84
C GLY A 314 -24.22 -21.29 -30.33
N ASN A 315 -25.18 -21.90 -29.62
CA ASN A 315 -25.15 -22.08 -28.17
C ASN A 315 -25.06 -23.56 -27.79
N LEU A 316 -24.57 -23.87 -26.59
CA LEU A 316 -24.59 -25.23 -26.06
C LEU A 316 -26.02 -25.79 -26.05
N ASN A 317 -26.20 -26.98 -26.61
CA ASN A 317 -27.49 -27.66 -26.63
C ASN A 317 -27.89 -28.08 -25.20
N ALA A 318 -28.85 -27.37 -24.61
CA ALA A 318 -29.32 -27.63 -23.25
C ALA A 318 -29.90 -29.05 -23.02
N ALA A 319 -30.20 -29.80 -24.10
CA ALA A 319 -30.67 -31.18 -24.02
C ALA A 319 -29.55 -32.19 -23.71
N ILE A 320 -28.28 -31.90 -24.08
CA ILE A 320 -27.15 -32.81 -23.80
C ILE A 320 -26.56 -32.61 -22.39
N VAL A 321 -26.83 -31.47 -21.76
CA VAL A 321 -26.25 -31.09 -20.47
C VAL A 321 -26.63 -32.09 -19.39
N GLY A 322 -25.62 -32.70 -18.78
CA GLY A 322 -25.76 -33.70 -17.71
C GLY A 322 -26.46 -35.00 -18.10
N GLN A 323 -26.57 -35.30 -19.40
CA GLN A 323 -27.04 -36.59 -19.88
C GLN A 323 -25.89 -37.61 -19.90
N PRO A 324 -26.17 -38.90 -19.67
CA PRO A 324 -25.14 -39.94 -19.78
C PRO A 324 -24.67 -40.10 -21.23
N ALA A 325 -23.43 -40.56 -21.43
CA ALA A 325 -22.79 -40.66 -22.75
C ALA A 325 -23.63 -41.42 -23.79
N PHE A 326 -24.25 -42.54 -23.40
CA PHE A 326 -25.07 -43.35 -24.30
C PHE A 326 -26.34 -42.63 -24.78
N LYS A 327 -26.92 -41.74 -23.96
CA LYS A 327 -28.06 -40.90 -24.35
C LYS A 327 -27.67 -39.81 -25.32
N ILE A 328 -26.49 -39.22 -25.16
CA ILE A 328 -25.96 -38.24 -26.12
C ILE A 328 -25.67 -38.91 -27.47
N ALA A 329 -25.12 -40.12 -27.44
CA ALA A 329 -24.97 -40.96 -28.62
C ALA A 329 -26.32 -41.22 -29.32
N GLU A 330 -27.37 -41.61 -28.57
CA GLU A 330 -28.72 -41.80 -29.11
C GLU A 330 -29.27 -40.51 -29.77
N MET A 331 -29.07 -39.35 -29.16
CA MET A 331 -29.44 -38.05 -29.73
C MET A 331 -28.70 -37.72 -31.04
N ALA A 332 -27.47 -38.22 -31.19
CA ALA A 332 -26.67 -38.09 -32.41
C ALA A 332 -26.99 -39.19 -33.46
N GLY A 333 -27.91 -40.11 -33.16
CA GLY A 333 -28.26 -41.23 -34.05
C GLY A 333 -27.19 -42.33 -34.10
N ILE A 334 -26.34 -42.43 -33.08
CA ILE A 334 -25.32 -43.49 -32.93
C ILE A 334 -25.66 -44.39 -31.72
N VAL A 335 -25.22 -45.65 -31.76
CA VAL A 335 -25.43 -46.61 -30.67
C VAL A 335 -24.09 -46.98 -30.07
N VAL A 336 -23.94 -46.75 -28.76
CA VAL A 336 -22.75 -47.14 -27.99
C VAL A 336 -23.20 -47.98 -26.78
N PRO A 337 -22.32 -48.80 -26.18
CA PRO A 337 -22.67 -49.55 -24.97
C PRO A 337 -23.14 -48.61 -23.83
N GLU A 338 -24.16 -49.00 -23.07
CA GLU A 338 -24.64 -48.20 -21.92
C GLU A 338 -23.57 -48.00 -20.83
N THR A 339 -22.60 -48.91 -20.76
CA THR A 339 -21.44 -48.82 -19.86
C THR A 339 -20.41 -47.77 -20.30
N THR A 340 -20.61 -47.13 -21.46
CA THR A 340 -19.74 -46.04 -21.94
C THR A 340 -19.83 -44.87 -20.98
N LYS A 341 -18.67 -44.47 -20.46
CA LYS A 341 -18.52 -43.38 -19.50
C LYS A 341 -18.47 -42.02 -20.18
N ILE A 342 -17.65 -41.91 -21.23
CA ILE A 342 -17.46 -40.66 -21.99
C ILE A 342 -17.35 -40.93 -23.49
N LEU A 343 -17.73 -39.96 -24.31
CA LEU A 343 -17.45 -39.96 -25.76
C LEU A 343 -16.26 -39.02 -26.03
N ILE A 344 -15.27 -39.52 -26.77
CA ILE A 344 -14.03 -38.81 -27.03
C ILE A 344 -13.93 -38.49 -28.52
N GLY A 345 -13.79 -37.21 -28.84
CA GLY A 345 -13.53 -36.74 -30.20
C GLY A 345 -12.07 -36.37 -30.39
N GLU A 346 -11.36 -37.08 -31.27
CA GLU A 346 -10.01 -36.69 -31.69
C GLU A 346 -10.10 -35.55 -32.70
N VAL A 347 -9.69 -34.35 -32.29
CA VAL A 347 -9.86 -33.11 -33.08
C VAL A 347 -8.55 -32.33 -33.17
N LYS A 348 -8.47 -31.42 -34.15
CA LYS A 348 -7.27 -30.63 -34.44
C LYS A 348 -7.48 -29.12 -34.32
N LEU A 349 -8.68 -28.65 -34.63
CA LEU A 349 -9.00 -27.22 -34.64
C LEU A 349 -9.26 -26.73 -33.21
N ILE A 350 -8.74 -25.54 -32.92
CA ILE A 350 -8.92 -24.82 -31.66
C ILE A 350 -9.45 -23.44 -32.04
N ASP A 351 -10.71 -23.41 -32.45
CA ASP A 351 -11.45 -22.20 -32.79
C ASP A 351 -12.95 -22.45 -32.61
N GLU A 352 -13.75 -21.39 -32.74
CA GLU A 352 -15.19 -21.45 -32.52
C GLU A 352 -15.93 -22.42 -33.46
N SER A 353 -15.35 -22.78 -34.61
CA SER A 353 -15.96 -23.68 -35.58
C SER A 353 -15.94 -25.15 -35.15
N GLU A 354 -15.13 -25.50 -34.16
CA GLU A 354 -15.00 -26.87 -33.64
C GLU A 354 -15.85 -27.04 -32.37
N PRO A 355 -17.02 -27.70 -32.43
CA PRO A 355 -17.93 -27.82 -31.28
C PRO A 355 -17.29 -28.54 -30.08
N PHE A 356 -16.35 -29.46 -30.32
CA PHE A 356 -15.62 -30.14 -29.25
C PHE A 356 -14.69 -29.21 -28.46
N ALA A 357 -14.28 -28.07 -29.01
CA ALA A 357 -13.43 -27.10 -28.34
C ALA A 357 -14.17 -26.30 -27.25
N HIS A 358 -15.50 -26.22 -27.28
CA HIS A 358 -16.32 -25.41 -26.37
C HIS A 358 -16.56 -26.07 -25.00
N GLU A 359 -17.13 -25.31 -24.05
CA GLU A 359 -17.73 -25.86 -22.84
C GLU A 359 -18.94 -26.74 -23.20
N LYS A 360 -18.96 -28.00 -22.72
CA LYS A 360 -19.97 -29.00 -23.11
C LYS A 360 -20.90 -29.46 -21.98
N LEU A 361 -20.51 -29.23 -20.72
CA LEU A 361 -21.25 -29.63 -19.50
C LEU A 361 -21.93 -31.02 -19.57
N SER A 362 -21.25 -31.96 -20.22
CA SER A 362 -21.72 -33.31 -20.53
C SER A 362 -20.53 -34.25 -20.63
N PRO A 363 -20.70 -35.59 -20.64
CA PRO A 363 -19.62 -36.59 -20.74
C PRO A 363 -18.92 -36.66 -22.12
N LEU A 364 -18.75 -35.51 -22.78
CA LEU A 364 -18.00 -35.33 -24.02
C LEU A 364 -16.62 -34.75 -23.73
N LEU A 365 -15.58 -35.30 -24.37
CA LEU A 365 -14.19 -34.87 -24.18
C LEU A 365 -13.49 -34.71 -25.53
N ALA A 366 -12.86 -33.56 -25.76
CA ALA A 366 -11.97 -33.38 -26.91
C ALA A 366 -10.59 -33.96 -26.61
N MET A 367 -9.95 -34.62 -27.57
CA MET A 367 -8.58 -35.13 -27.43
C MET A 367 -7.68 -34.56 -28.53
N TYR A 368 -6.75 -33.70 -28.13
CA TYR A 368 -5.78 -33.04 -28.98
C TYR A 368 -4.41 -33.70 -28.88
N ARG A 369 -3.70 -33.75 -30.01
CA ARG A 369 -2.31 -34.22 -30.10
C ARG A 369 -1.36 -33.03 -30.19
N ALA A 370 -0.39 -32.96 -29.29
CA ALA A 370 0.66 -31.92 -29.27
C ALA A 370 2.03 -32.55 -29.49
N LYS A 371 2.98 -31.80 -30.06
CA LYS A 371 4.33 -32.30 -30.36
C LYS A 371 5.16 -32.55 -29.10
N ASN A 372 5.08 -31.63 -28.15
CA ASN A 372 5.82 -31.61 -26.89
C ASN A 372 5.02 -30.81 -25.85
N PHE A 373 5.59 -30.67 -24.65
CA PHE A 373 4.96 -29.97 -23.55
C PHE A 373 4.61 -28.52 -23.89
N GLU A 374 5.53 -27.76 -24.49
CA GLU A 374 5.31 -26.35 -24.80
C GLU A 374 4.17 -26.13 -25.81
N ASP A 375 4.11 -26.93 -26.87
CA ASP A 375 2.99 -26.94 -27.84
C ASP A 375 1.67 -27.37 -27.16
N ALA A 376 1.73 -28.28 -26.17
CA ALA A 376 0.55 -28.68 -25.42
C ALA A 376 0.01 -27.53 -24.55
N VAL A 377 0.90 -26.77 -23.89
CA VAL A 377 0.53 -25.60 -23.09
C VAL A 377 -0.03 -24.48 -23.98
N GLU A 378 0.58 -24.21 -25.14
CA GLU A 378 0.07 -23.20 -26.09
C GLU A 378 -1.36 -23.53 -26.56
N LYS A 379 -1.62 -24.79 -26.90
CA LYS A 379 -2.97 -25.26 -27.25
C LYS A 379 -3.95 -25.13 -26.08
N ALA A 380 -3.50 -25.47 -24.86
CA ALA A 380 -4.32 -25.32 -23.66
C ALA A 380 -4.67 -23.85 -23.39
N GLU A 381 -3.73 -22.92 -23.57
CA GLU A 381 -3.97 -21.48 -23.46
C GLU A 381 -5.04 -21.03 -24.45
N GLN A 382 -4.92 -21.42 -25.73
CA GLN A 382 -5.92 -21.10 -26.77
C GLN A 382 -7.33 -21.61 -26.42
N LEU A 383 -7.44 -22.84 -25.90
CA LEU A 383 -8.71 -23.41 -25.46
C LEU A 383 -9.32 -22.61 -24.29
N VAL A 384 -8.51 -22.18 -23.34
CA VAL A 384 -8.94 -21.34 -22.22
C VAL A 384 -9.42 -19.98 -22.71
N GLU A 385 -8.65 -19.32 -23.58
CA GLU A 385 -9.00 -18.01 -24.12
C GLU A 385 -10.33 -18.03 -24.89
N MET A 386 -10.65 -19.14 -25.56
CA MET A 386 -11.87 -19.27 -26.35
C MET A 386 -13.16 -19.27 -25.49
N GLY A 387 -13.14 -19.85 -24.28
CA GLY A 387 -14.40 -20.03 -23.53
C GLY A 387 -14.28 -20.38 -22.04
N GLY A 388 -13.07 -20.41 -21.48
CA GLY A 388 -12.82 -20.81 -20.10
C GLY A 388 -11.90 -19.86 -19.33
N ILE A 389 -11.69 -18.65 -19.88
CA ILE A 389 -10.64 -17.76 -19.41
C ILE A 389 -10.82 -17.43 -17.93
N GLY A 390 -9.74 -17.60 -17.18
CA GLY A 390 -9.72 -17.37 -15.74
C GLY A 390 -10.31 -18.49 -14.89
N HIS A 391 -10.99 -19.51 -15.44
CA HIS A 391 -11.66 -20.54 -14.65
C HIS A 391 -10.68 -21.59 -14.08
N THR A 392 -10.31 -22.63 -14.83
CA THR A 392 -9.47 -23.73 -14.33
C THR A 392 -8.69 -24.36 -15.47
N SER A 393 -7.46 -24.80 -15.19
CA SER A 393 -6.66 -25.65 -16.07
C SER A 393 -5.98 -26.75 -15.26
N CYS A 394 -5.62 -27.85 -15.91
CA CYS A 394 -4.99 -28.99 -15.24
C CYS A 394 -3.71 -29.45 -15.96
N LEU A 395 -2.77 -29.99 -15.20
CA LEU A 395 -1.55 -30.59 -15.71
C LEU A 395 -1.30 -31.93 -15.01
N TYR A 396 -1.13 -33.00 -15.78
CA TYR A 396 -0.56 -34.25 -15.32
C TYR A 396 0.89 -34.35 -15.80
N THR A 397 1.79 -34.47 -14.82
CA THR A 397 3.26 -34.50 -14.99
C THR A 397 3.88 -35.16 -13.75
N ASP A 398 5.18 -35.42 -13.74
CA ASP A 398 5.89 -35.71 -12.51
C ASP A 398 6.02 -34.43 -11.67
N GLN A 399 5.06 -34.23 -10.75
CA GLN A 399 4.96 -33.01 -9.94
C GLN A 399 6.20 -32.72 -9.08
N ASP A 400 6.97 -33.77 -8.73
CA ASP A 400 8.06 -33.69 -7.77
C ASP A 400 9.40 -33.47 -8.48
N ASN A 401 9.56 -33.97 -9.72
CA ASN A 401 10.81 -33.80 -10.48
C ASN A 401 10.72 -32.74 -11.59
N GLN A 402 9.52 -32.35 -12.03
CA GLN A 402 9.30 -31.40 -13.14
C GLN A 402 8.82 -30.02 -12.65
N HIS A 403 9.48 -29.45 -11.64
CA HIS A 403 9.14 -28.12 -11.12
C HIS A 403 9.13 -27.03 -12.20
N ALA A 404 10.06 -27.08 -13.16
CA ALA A 404 10.11 -26.12 -14.27
C ALA A 404 8.84 -26.17 -15.14
N ARG A 405 8.24 -27.34 -15.35
CA ARG A 405 6.99 -27.50 -16.10
C ARG A 405 5.80 -26.97 -15.32
N VAL A 406 5.76 -27.22 -14.01
CA VAL A 406 4.73 -26.66 -13.12
C VAL A 406 4.80 -25.13 -13.12
N SER A 407 6.00 -24.56 -12.99
CA SER A 407 6.21 -23.10 -13.08
C SER A 407 5.81 -22.55 -14.44
N TYR A 408 6.26 -23.16 -15.54
CA TYR A 408 5.93 -22.73 -16.90
C TYR A 408 4.42 -22.75 -17.16
N PHE A 409 3.74 -23.83 -16.76
CA PHE A 409 2.28 -23.93 -16.86
C PHE A 409 1.59 -22.89 -15.98
N GLY A 410 2.10 -22.69 -14.76
CA GLY A 410 1.65 -21.67 -13.80
C GLY A 410 1.68 -20.24 -14.35
N GLU A 411 2.79 -19.87 -14.99
CA GLU A 411 3.01 -18.55 -15.57
C GLU A 411 2.23 -18.31 -16.86
N LYS A 412 2.04 -19.36 -17.67
CA LYS A 412 1.37 -19.26 -18.97
C LYS A 412 -0.16 -19.30 -18.87
N MET A 413 -0.71 -20.20 -18.06
CA MET A 413 -2.16 -20.41 -18.05
C MET A 413 -2.89 -19.28 -17.32
N LYS A 414 -3.73 -18.54 -18.05
CA LYS A 414 -4.62 -17.50 -17.51
C LYS A 414 -5.85 -18.11 -16.83
N THR A 415 -5.63 -18.89 -15.77
CA THR A 415 -6.68 -19.54 -14.98
C THR A 415 -6.43 -19.37 -13.49
N ALA A 416 -7.46 -19.04 -12.72
CA ALA A 416 -7.37 -18.82 -11.27
C ALA A 416 -7.05 -20.09 -10.47
N ARG A 417 -7.33 -21.27 -11.05
CA ARG A 417 -7.01 -22.58 -10.46
C ARG A 417 -6.20 -23.38 -11.47
N ILE A 418 -5.00 -23.75 -11.07
CA ILE A 418 -4.10 -24.60 -11.82
C ILE A 418 -3.93 -25.88 -11.03
N LEU A 419 -4.45 -26.98 -11.57
CA LEU A 419 -4.61 -28.24 -10.87
C LEU A 419 -3.56 -29.23 -11.35
N ILE A 420 -2.56 -29.50 -10.51
CA ILE A 420 -1.49 -30.46 -10.81
C ILE A 420 -1.90 -31.84 -10.30
N ASN A 421 -1.88 -32.85 -11.18
CA ASN A 421 -2.19 -34.25 -10.87
C ASN A 421 -3.52 -34.48 -10.13
N THR A 422 -4.51 -33.62 -10.34
CA THR A 422 -5.80 -33.67 -9.66
C THR A 422 -6.97 -33.60 -10.65
N PRO A 423 -8.06 -34.36 -10.41
CA PRO A 423 -9.26 -34.31 -11.23
C PRO A 423 -9.96 -32.95 -11.09
N ALA A 424 -10.37 -32.33 -12.19
CA ALA A 424 -10.77 -30.93 -12.18
C ALA A 424 -12.07 -30.64 -11.41
N SER A 425 -13.07 -31.53 -11.51
CA SER A 425 -14.37 -31.34 -10.86
C SER A 425 -14.27 -31.36 -9.34
N GLN A 426 -13.45 -32.25 -8.79
CA GLN A 426 -13.22 -32.39 -7.35
C GLN A 426 -12.09 -31.47 -6.86
N GLY A 427 -11.06 -31.27 -7.66
CA GLY A 427 -9.92 -30.40 -7.33
C GLY A 427 -10.31 -28.93 -7.34
N GLY A 428 -11.06 -28.47 -8.35
CA GLY A 428 -11.42 -27.06 -8.52
C GLY A 428 -12.32 -26.52 -7.41
N ILE A 429 -13.17 -27.38 -6.82
CA ILE A 429 -14.02 -27.01 -5.69
C ILE A 429 -13.27 -26.94 -4.36
N GLY A 430 -12.03 -27.47 -4.27
CA GLY A 430 -11.14 -27.32 -3.11
C GLY A 430 -11.23 -28.42 -2.04
N ASP A 431 -10.25 -28.44 -1.15
CA ASP A 431 -10.07 -29.27 0.06
C ASP A 431 -9.97 -30.80 -0.12
N LEU A 432 -10.55 -31.39 -1.17
CA LEU A 432 -10.56 -32.85 -1.38
C LEU A 432 -9.18 -33.42 -1.76
N TYR A 433 -8.47 -32.73 -2.65
CA TYR A 433 -7.14 -33.14 -3.14
C TYR A 433 -6.04 -32.17 -2.70
N ASN A 434 -6.41 -30.94 -2.35
CA ASN A 434 -5.49 -29.92 -1.85
C ASN A 434 -6.18 -29.15 -0.71
N PHE A 435 -5.72 -29.41 0.51
CA PHE A 435 -6.29 -28.92 1.77
C PHE A 435 -6.16 -27.41 2.00
N LYS A 436 -5.42 -26.69 1.13
CA LYS A 436 -5.28 -25.23 1.20
C LYS A 436 -6.10 -24.48 0.16
N LEU A 437 -6.62 -25.17 -0.85
CA LEU A 437 -7.58 -24.55 -1.76
C LEU A 437 -8.95 -24.50 -1.09
N ALA A 438 -9.47 -23.29 -0.88
CA ALA A 438 -10.70 -23.07 -0.13
C ALA A 438 -11.89 -23.83 -0.74
N PRO A 439 -12.67 -24.59 0.06
CA PRO A 439 -13.81 -25.32 -0.45
C PRO A 439 -14.93 -24.35 -0.85
N SER A 440 -15.43 -24.47 -2.09
CA SER A 440 -16.44 -23.57 -2.65
C SER A 440 -17.17 -24.17 -3.85
N LEU A 441 -18.41 -23.71 -4.07
CA LEU A 441 -19.20 -23.98 -5.29
C LEU A 441 -19.47 -22.71 -6.09
N THR A 442 -18.69 -21.66 -5.83
CA THR A 442 -18.69 -20.41 -6.57
C THR A 442 -17.24 -20.04 -6.83
N LEU A 443 -16.77 -20.38 -8.03
CA LEU A 443 -15.37 -20.34 -8.40
C LEU A 443 -15.11 -19.07 -9.23
N GLY A 444 -14.43 -18.08 -8.64
CA GLY A 444 -14.15 -16.81 -9.29
C GLY A 444 -13.16 -16.96 -10.45
N CYS A 445 -13.47 -16.38 -11.61
CA CYS A 445 -12.61 -16.45 -12.80
C CYS A 445 -11.68 -15.23 -12.97
N GLY A 446 -11.60 -14.36 -11.97
CA GLY A 446 -10.82 -13.13 -12.05
C GLY A 446 -11.33 -12.14 -13.10
N SER A 447 -10.58 -11.06 -13.27
CA SER A 447 -10.92 -10.00 -14.23
C SER A 447 -10.95 -10.53 -15.68
N TRP A 448 -10.18 -11.58 -15.98
CA TRP A 448 -10.20 -12.25 -17.28
C TRP A 448 -11.60 -12.76 -17.65
N GLY A 449 -12.29 -13.42 -16.71
CA GLY A 449 -13.66 -13.91 -16.90
C GLY A 449 -14.74 -12.86 -16.64
N GLY A 450 -14.37 -11.59 -16.48
CA GLY A 450 -15.31 -10.51 -16.14
C GLY A 450 -15.80 -10.54 -14.68
N ASN A 451 -15.00 -11.07 -13.76
CA ASN A 451 -15.32 -11.11 -12.33
C ASN A 451 -14.37 -10.24 -11.50
N SER A 452 -14.85 -9.72 -10.37
CA SER A 452 -14.07 -8.97 -9.39
C SER A 452 -13.21 -9.87 -8.48
N ILE A 453 -13.33 -11.19 -8.60
CA ILE A 453 -12.64 -12.16 -7.73
C ILE A 453 -12.02 -13.30 -8.56
N SER A 454 -10.79 -13.68 -8.23
CA SER A 454 -10.02 -14.79 -8.83
C SER A 454 -9.77 -15.93 -7.83
N GLU A 455 -10.66 -16.13 -6.88
CA GLU A 455 -10.53 -17.11 -5.80
C GLU A 455 -11.79 -17.98 -5.69
N ASN A 456 -11.67 -19.05 -4.92
CA ASN A 456 -12.83 -19.79 -4.44
C ASN A 456 -13.55 -18.94 -3.39
N VAL A 457 -14.83 -18.62 -3.62
CA VAL A 457 -15.57 -17.73 -2.72
C VAL A 457 -15.78 -18.43 -1.38
N GLY A 458 -15.40 -17.76 -0.29
CA GLY A 458 -15.76 -18.12 1.09
C GLY A 458 -16.27 -16.93 1.92
N PRO A 459 -16.47 -17.12 3.25
CA PRO A 459 -17.00 -16.11 4.18
C PRO A 459 -16.28 -14.77 4.16
N LYS A 460 -14.95 -14.75 4.01
CA LYS A 460 -14.16 -13.50 3.98
C LYS A 460 -14.61 -12.48 2.93
N HIS A 461 -15.26 -12.93 1.85
CA HIS A 461 -15.78 -12.05 0.79
C HIS A 461 -17.16 -11.48 1.10
N LEU A 462 -17.82 -11.98 2.15
CA LEU A 462 -19.15 -11.56 2.58
C LEU A 462 -19.10 -10.66 3.83
N ILE A 463 -17.93 -10.08 4.13
CA ILE A 463 -17.70 -9.24 5.32
C ILE A 463 -17.15 -7.88 4.91
N ASN A 464 -17.67 -6.83 5.54
CA ASN A 464 -17.03 -5.52 5.59
C ASN A 464 -15.99 -5.51 6.73
N LYS A 465 -14.74 -5.15 6.41
CA LYS A 465 -13.71 -4.90 7.42
C LYS A 465 -13.62 -3.41 7.67
N LYS A 466 -13.81 -3.00 8.92
CA LYS A 466 -13.54 -1.62 9.38
C LYS A 466 -12.29 -1.60 10.24
N THR A 467 -11.48 -0.57 10.08
CA THR A 467 -10.25 -0.38 10.84
C THR A 467 -10.41 0.81 11.77
N VAL A 468 -10.32 0.57 13.08
CA VAL A 468 -10.09 1.65 14.06
C VAL A 468 -8.60 1.94 14.05
N ALA A 469 -8.21 3.17 13.73
CA ALA A 469 -6.82 3.63 13.73
C ALA A 469 -6.65 4.70 14.82
N LYS A 470 -5.93 4.38 15.89
CA LYS A 470 -5.60 5.33 16.96
C LYS A 470 -4.49 6.28 16.48
N ARG A 471 -4.44 7.49 17.05
CA ARG A 471 -3.31 8.39 16.84
C ARG A 471 -2.05 7.71 17.38
N ALA A 472 -1.04 7.54 16.53
CA ALA A 472 0.32 7.16 16.91
C ALA A 472 1.24 8.34 16.62
N GLU A 473 2.09 8.67 17.58
CA GLU A 473 3.09 9.72 17.39
C GLU A 473 4.22 9.20 16.50
N ASN A 474 4.62 10.00 15.52
CA ASN A 474 5.66 9.65 14.58
C ASN A 474 6.98 9.50 15.34
N MET A 475 7.66 8.37 15.15
CA MET A 475 8.92 8.07 15.83
C MET A 475 10.00 9.09 15.45
N LEU A 476 10.58 9.72 16.46
CA LEU A 476 11.74 10.61 16.35
C LEU A 476 13.06 9.88 16.65
N TRP A 477 14.15 10.63 16.66
CA TRP A 477 15.50 10.12 16.85
C TRP A 477 16.41 11.20 17.44
N HIS A 478 17.52 10.77 18.00
CA HIS A 478 18.63 11.63 18.39
C HIS A 478 19.92 11.01 17.84
N LYS A 479 20.23 11.34 16.59
CA LYS A 479 21.36 10.79 15.82
C LYS A 479 22.43 11.84 15.65
N LEU A 480 23.66 11.46 15.96
CA LEU A 480 24.84 12.32 15.98
C LEU A 480 26.05 11.56 15.43
N PRO A 481 27.17 12.24 15.15
CA PRO A 481 28.46 11.58 14.98
C PRO A 481 28.76 10.65 16.16
N ASN A 482 29.43 9.53 15.89
CA ASN A 482 29.76 8.56 16.93
C ASN A 482 30.71 9.16 17.98
N SER A 483 31.61 10.03 17.54
CA SER A 483 32.60 10.72 18.38
C SER A 483 32.50 12.23 18.18
N ILE A 484 32.35 12.98 19.28
CA ILE A 484 32.41 14.45 19.29
C ILE A 484 33.47 14.87 20.31
N TYR A 485 34.59 15.38 19.82
CA TYR A 485 35.69 15.88 20.64
C TYR A 485 35.66 17.39 20.70
N PHE A 486 35.75 17.95 21.90
CA PHE A 486 35.71 19.38 22.13
C PHE A 486 36.70 19.77 23.23
N ARG A 487 37.03 21.07 23.32
CA ARG A 487 38.08 21.73 24.13
C ARG A 487 39.28 22.16 23.30
N ARG A 488 40.01 23.14 23.83
CA ARG A 488 41.26 23.63 23.25
C ARG A 488 42.32 22.54 23.24
N GLY A 489 42.94 22.31 22.09
CA GLY A 489 44.03 21.35 21.91
C GLY A 489 43.55 19.90 21.73
N CYS A 490 42.27 19.67 21.44
CA CYS A 490 41.76 18.33 21.17
C CYS A 490 42.12 17.83 19.77
N LEU A 491 42.48 18.72 18.82
CA LEU A 491 42.77 18.36 17.44
C LEU A 491 43.80 17.22 17.29
N PRO A 492 45.05 17.32 17.80
CA PRO A 492 46.02 16.25 17.64
C PRO A 492 45.57 14.93 18.30
N ILE A 493 44.93 15.02 19.46
CA ILE A 493 44.47 13.87 20.23
C ILE A 493 43.36 13.11 19.48
N ALA A 494 42.44 13.83 18.84
CA ALA A 494 41.38 13.22 18.04
C ALA A 494 41.91 12.64 16.73
N LEU A 495 42.87 13.29 16.07
CA LEU A 495 43.50 12.77 14.84
C LEU A 495 44.32 11.50 15.09
N GLU A 496 44.90 11.31 16.28
CA GLU A 496 45.56 10.07 16.68
C GLU A 496 44.61 8.85 16.63
N GLU A 497 43.31 9.04 16.90
CA GLU A 497 42.31 7.98 16.79
C GLU A 497 42.12 7.51 15.35
N ILE A 498 42.19 8.42 14.37
CA ILE A 498 42.10 8.08 12.93
C ILE A 498 43.23 7.11 12.54
N ALA A 499 44.43 7.33 13.06
CA ALA A 499 45.56 6.43 12.85
C ALA A 499 45.38 5.08 13.58
N THR A 500 44.83 5.11 14.80
CA THR A 500 44.53 3.92 15.60
C THR A 500 43.48 3.03 14.93
N ASP A 501 42.52 3.66 14.25
CA ASP A 501 41.49 3.02 13.43
C ASP A 501 42.03 2.42 12.11
N GLY A 502 43.33 2.62 11.82
CA GLY A 502 44.02 1.97 10.72
C GLY A 502 44.01 2.73 9.39
N ALA A 503 43.51 3.97 9.34
CA ALA A 503 43.54 4.78 8.12
C ALA A 503 44.97 4.97 7.59
N LYS A 504 45.14 4.97 6.26
CA LYS A 504 46.44 5.15 5.60
C LYS A 504 46.49 6.36 4.70
N ARG A 505 45.33 6.80 4.19
CA ARG A 505 45.22 7.88 3.21
C ARG A 505 44.14 8.86 3.64
N ALA A 506 44.51 10.10 3.92
CA ALA A 506 43.62 11.17 4.33
C ALA A 506 43.46 12.23 3.24
N PHE A 507 42.22 12.54 2.88
CA PHE A 507 41.90 13.60 1.94
C PHE A 507 41.30 14.79 2.68
N ILE A 508 42.00 15.92 2.69
CA ILE A 508 41.61 17.12 3.43
C ILE A 508 40.86 18.07 2.48
N VAL A 509 39.62 18.41 2.81
CA VAL A 509 38.79 19.37 2.08
C VAL A 509 38.73 20.67 2.90
N THR A 510 39.14 21.78 2.31
CA THR A 510 39.14 23.10 2.97
C THR A 510 38.96 24.24 1.96
N ASP A 511 39.03 25.48 2.43
CA ASP A 511 39.05 26.68 1.58
C ASP A 511 40.48 27.23 1.39
N GLY A 512 40.64 28.12 0.41
CA GLY A 512 41.93 28.73 0.11
C GLY A 512 42.48 29.61 1.24
N TYR A 513 41.64 30.18 2.11
CA TYR A 513 42.11 31.01 3.22
C TYR A 513 42.77 30.16 4.30
N LEU A 514 42.14 29.07 4.73
CA LEU A 514 42.67 28.17 5.75
C LEU A 514 43.94 27.46 5.27
N PHE A 515 43.97 27.06 3.99
CA PHE A 515 45.17 26.51 3.37
C PHE A 515 46.34 27.51 3.39
N ASN A 516 46.14 28.73 2.88
CA ASN A 516 47.21 29.73 2.77
C ASN A 516 47.70 30.27 4.13
N ASN A 517 46.90 30.16 5.20
CA ASN A 517 47.26 30.62 6.54
C ASN A 517 47.77 29.50 7.47
N GLY A 518 48.05 28.31 6.93
CA GLY A 518 48.73 27.22 7.66
C GLY A 518 47.87 26.40 8.61
N TYR A 519 46.53 26.54 8.57
CA TYR A 519 45.64 25.71 9.41
C TYR A 519 45.67 24.23 9.00
N VAL A 520 45.88 23.96 7.71
CA VAL A 520 46.00 22.60 7.17
C VAL A 520 47.30 21.95 7.62
N ASP A 521 48.38 22.73 7.77
CA ASP A 521 49.70 22.22 8.13
C ASP A 521 49.67 21.55 9.51
N GLU A 522 48.93 22.10 10.47
CA GLU A 522 48.75 21.50 11.81
C GLU A 522 48.16 20.09 11.73
N ILE A 523 47.22 19.86 10.82
CA ILE A 523 46.59 18.54 10.60
C ILE A 523 47.56 17.60 9.89
N VAL A 524 48.18 18.09 8.80
CA VAL A 524 49.10 17.32 7.98
C VAL A 524 50.30 16.85 8.80
N ASP A 525 50.84 17.69 9.68
CA ASP A 525 51.96 17.34 10.55
C ASP A 525 51.61 16.23 11.54
N VAL A 526 50.40 16.25 12.10
CA VAL A 526 49.91 15.17 12.97
C VAL A 526 49.77 13.88 12.16
N LEU A 527 49.08 13.92 11.02
CA LEU A 527 48.85 12.73 10.19
C LEU A 527 50.16 12.11 9.67
N LYS A 528 51.13 12.94 9.25
CA LYS A 528 52.46 12.48 8.80
C LYS A 528 53.26 11.80 9.92
N LYS A 529 53.17 12.28 11.17
CA LYS A 529 53.79 11.60 12.33
C LYS A 529 53.26 10.17 12.53
N HIS A 530 52.04 9.91 12.07
CA HIS A 530 51.41 8.58 12.09
C HIS A 530 51.50 7.82 10.76
N HIS A 531 52.34 8.28 9.82
CA HIS A 531 52.55 7.66 8.51
C HIS A 531 51.29 7.58 7.63
N ILE A 532 50.41 8.58 7.73
CA ILE A 532 49.24 8.73 6.87
C ILE A 532 49.60 9.63 5.69
N GLU A 533 49.35 9.15 4.47
CA GLU A 533 49.50 9.96 3.26
C GLU A 533 48.37 10.98 3.18
N THR A 534 48.68 12.22 2.84
CA THR A 534 47.71 13.32 2.79
C THR A 534 47.64 13.93 1.40
N ASP A 535 46.44 14.21 0.92
CA ASP A 535 46.18 15.09 -0.22
C ASP A 535 45.16 16.16 0.18
N VAL A 536 45.24 17.34 -0.42
CA VAL A 536 44.46 18.52 0.01
C VAL A 536 43.71 19.11 -1.19
N PHE A 537 42.41 19.32 -1.01
CA PHE A 537 41.57 20.08 -1.92
C PHE A 537 41.12 21.37 -1.24
N PHE A 538 41.58 22.51 -1.77
CA PHE A 538 41.39 23.84 -1.18
C PHE A 538 40.66 24.82 -2.13
N GLU A 539 40.08 24.33 -3.23
CA GLU A 539 39.29 25.14 -4.18
C GLU A 539 37.84 25.35 -3.71
N VAL A 540 37.52 25.10 -2.43
CA VAL A 540 36.17 25.34 -1.90
C VAL A 540 35.99 26.82 -1.59
N GLU A 541 35.00 27.43 -2.22
CA GLU A 541 34.57 28.80 -1.96
C GLU A 541 33.29 28.82 -1.10
N ALA A 542 32.92 30.01 -0.63
CA ALA A 542 31.61 30.21 -0.01
C ALA A 542 30.49 29.83 -0.99
N ASP A 543 29.42 29.21 -0.50
CA ASP A 543 28.32 28.67 -1.33
C ASP A 543 28.79 27.68 -2.42
N PRO A 544 29.33 26.51 -2.01
CA PRO A 544 30.08 25.63 -2.88
C PRO A 544 29.21 25.10 -4.03
N THR A 545 29.78 25.06 -5.23
CA THR A 545 29.06 24.60 -6.43
C THR A 545 29.22 23.11 -6.67
N LEU A 546 28.26 22.52 -7.38
CA LEU A 546 28.32 21.12 -7.80
C LEU A 546 29.56 20.82 -8.66
N SER A 547 30.02 21.79 -9.46
CA SER A 547 31.28 21.68 -10.23
C SER A 547 32.52 21.52 -9.34
N VAL A 548 32.63 22.31 -8.25
CA VAL A 548 33.71 22.16 -7.28
C VAL A 548 33.64 20.80 -6.58
N VAL A 549 32.45 20.35 -6.21
CA VAL A 549 32.22 19.02 -5.63
C VAL A 549 32.67 17.91 -6.58
N ARG A 550 32.32 17.97 -7.87
CA ARG A 550 32.74 16.96 -8.86
C ARG A 550 34.25 16.92 -9.06
N LYS A 551 34.92 18.07 -9.03
CA LYS A 551 36.39 18.15 -9.08
C LYS A 551 37.03 17.47 -7.85
N GLY A 552 36.56 17.81 -6.65
CA GLY A 552 37.05 17.19 -5.41
C GLY A 552 36.81 15.69 -5.38
N ALA A 553 35.63 15.22 -5.81
CA ALA A 553 35.31 13.80 -5.92
C ALA A 553 36.21 13.08 -6.94
N ALA A 554 36.53 13.71 -8.07
CA ALA A 554 37.46 13.15 -9.06
C ALA A 554 38.89 13.02 -8.49
N GLN A 555 39.34 13.99 -7.69
CA GLN A 555 40.62 13.91 -6.99
C GLN A 555 40.61 12.83 -5.91
N MET A 556 39.51 12.70 -5.13
CA MET A 556 39.33 11.58 -4.20
C MET A 556 39.34 10.23 -4.92
N GLN A 557 38.73 10.13 -6.11
CA GLN A 557 38.75 8.90 -6.90
C GLN A 557 40.16 8.56 -7.42
N ALA A 558 41.01 9.55 -7.70
CA ALA A 558 42.41 9.32 -8.05
C ALA A 558 43.24 8.96 -6.82
N PHE A 559 43.00 9.62 -5.70
CA PHE A 559 43.76 9.46 -4.46
C PHE A 559 43.31 8.25 -3.63
N GLN A 560 42.07 7.76 -3.75
CA GLN A 560 41.52 6.64 -2.97
C GLN A 560 41.74 6.79 -1.44
N PRO A 561 41.16 7.81 -0.78
CA PRO A 561 41.32 7.98 0.67
C PRO A 561 40.52 6.95 1.49
N ASP A 562 41.05 6.60 2.66
CA ASP A 562 40.34 5.83 3.70
C ASP A 562 39.61 6.77 4.70
N VAL A 563 39.99 8.05 4.71
CA VAL A 563 39.38 9.08 5.55
C VAL A 563 39.34 10.41 4.81
N ILE A 564 38.20 11.08 4.90
CA ILE A 564 38.00 12.44 4.40
C ILE A 564 37.92 13.35 5.62
N ILE A 565 38.71 14.41 5.63
CA ILE A 565 38.75 15.41 6.69
C ILE A 565 38.24 16.73 6.13
N ALA A 566 37.10 17.20 6.61
CA ALA A 566 36.56 18.50 6.24
C ALA A 566 37.01 19.55 7.27
N LEU A 567 37.87 20.48 6.86
CA LEU A 567 38.35 21.58 7.69
C LEU A 567 37.71 22.89 7.25
N GLY A 568 36.97 23.54 8.14
CA GLY A 568 36.42 24.88 7.89
C GLY A 568 35.05 25.08 8.52
N GLY A 569 34.18 25.85 7.87
CA GLY A 569 32.81 26.08 8.33
C GLY A 569 31.82 26.11 7.18
N GLY A 570 30.69 25.40 7.30
CA GLY A 570 29.64 25.34 6.29
C GLY A 570 30.16 24.79 4.96
N SER A 571 30.65 25.67 4.08
CA SER A 571 31.04 25.36 2.71
C SER A 571 32.03 24.20 2.57
N PRO A 572 33.18 24.12 3.29
CA PRO A 572 34.06 22.96 3.17
C PRO A 572 33.44 21.66 3.67
N MET A 573 32.64 21.71 4.74
CA MET A 573 31.99 20.53 5.31
C MET A 573 30.87 20.01 4.42
N ASP A 574 30.04 20.90 3.89
CA ASP A 574 28.93 20.57 3.01
C ASP A 574 29.46 20.03 1.67
N ALA A 575 30.48 20.66 1.11
CA ALA A 575 31.16 20.17 -0.10
C ALA A 575 31.78 18.79 0.15
N ALA A 576 32.49 18.58 1.27
CA ALA A 576 33.09 17.30 1.62
C ALA A 576 32.05 16.17 1.77
N LYS A 577 30.90 16.44 2.38
CA LYS A 577 29.79 15.46 2.50
C LYS A 577 29.30 14.98 1.13
N ILE A 578 29.15 15.88 0.16
CA ILE A 578 28.70 15.49 -1.18
C ILE A 578 29.83 14.86 -1.99
N MET A 579 31.08 15.35 -1.85
CA MET A 579 32.25 14.68 -2.44
C MET A 579 32.37 13.24 -1.94
N TRP A 580 32.11 13.02 -0.65
CA TRP A 580 32.09 11.70 -0.02
C TRP A 580 31.04 10.79 -0.66
N VAL A 581 29.81 11.28 -0.89
CA VAL A 581 28.78 10.53 -1.63
C VAL A 581 29.25 10.17 -3.03
N MET A 582 29.78 11.14 -3.79
CA MET A 582 30.25 10.89 -5.15
C MET A 582 31.47 9.96 -5.20
N TYR A 583 32.30 9.94 -4.16
CA TYR A 583 33.44 9.04 -4.05
C TYR A 583 32.99 7.61 -3.71
N GLU A 584 32.10 7.43 -2.74
CA GLU A 584 31.59 6.10 -2.38
C GLU A 584 30.68 5.52 -3.47
N HIS A 585 29.80 6.37 -4.02
CA HIS A 585 28.72 6.01 -4.92
C HIS A 585 28.65 6.98 -6.13
N PRO A 586 29.62 6.92 -7.06
CA PRO A 586 29.69 7.80 -8.23
C PRO A 586 28.49 7.66 -9.19
N GLU A 587 27.74 6.57 -9.10
CA GLU A 587 26.50 6.32 -9.85
C GLU A 587 25.33 7.20 -9.40
N THR A 588 25.42 7.85 -8.24
CA THR A 588 24.30 8.64 -7.69
C THR A 588 24.06 9.92 -8.49
N HIS A 589 22.80 10.15 -8.86
CA HIS A 589 22.37 11.37 -9.51
C HIS A 589 22.02 12.42 -8.44
N PHE A 590 22.75 13.54 -8.46
CA PHE A 590 22.60 14.61 -7.49
C PHE A 590 21.16 15.15 -7.37
N GLU A 591 20.45 15.27 -8.50
CA GLU A 591 19.06 15.74 -8.53
C GLU A 591 18.12 14.85 -7.71
N GLU A 592 18.35 13.53 -7.67
CA GLU A 592 17.56 12.60 -6.87
C GLU A 592 17.85 12.73 -5.37
N LEU A 593 19.12 12.96 -5.02
CA LEU A 593 19.56 13.16 -3.64
C LEU A 593 19.05 14.48 -3.05
N ALA A 594 18.91 15.50 -3.91
CA ALA A 594 18.44 16.84 -3.59
C ALA A 594 16.91 16.99 -3.59
N LEU A 595 16.16 15.91 -3.86
CA LEU A 595 14.71 15.94 -3.86
C LEU A 595 14.16 16.21 -2.45
N ARG A 596 13.25 17.18 -2.35
CA ARG A 596 12.52 17.53 -1.12
C ARG A 596 11.67 16.33 -0.67
N PHE A 597 11.43 16.24 0.63
CA PHE A 597 10.68 15.17 1.25
C PHE A 597 9.77 15.65 2.37
N MET A 598 8.70 14.91 2.62
CA MET A 598 7.78 15.17 3.73
C MET A 598 8.27 14.52 5.05
N ASP A 599 8.94 13.37 4.98
CA ASP A 599 9.53 12.67 6.13
C ASP A 599 10.87 12.04 5.68
N ILE A 600 11.95 12.31 6.42
CA ILE A 600 13.31 11.87 6.07
C ILE A 600 13.46 10.35 6.01
N ARG A 601 12.56 9.58 6.62
CA ARG A 601 12.58 8.10 6.58
C ARG A 601 11.71 7.51 5.48
N LYS A 602 10.82 8.30 4.88
CA LYS A 602 9.90 7.89 3.81
C LYS A 602 10.26 8.51 2.46
N ARG A 603 11.53 8.83 2.27
CA ARG A 603 12.05 9.45 1.06
C ARG A 603 11.89 8.53 -0.14
N ILE A 604 11.65 9.13 -1.30
CA ILE A 604 11.56 8.43 -2.59
C ILE A 604 12.94 7.86 -2.96
N HIS A 605 13.99 8.66 -2.80
CA HIS A 605 15.38 8.23 -2.98
C HIS A 605 16.05 8.06 -1.61
N LYS A 606 16.46 6.83 -1.29
CA LYS A 606 17.16 6.50 -0.05
C LYS A 606 18.67 6.64 -0.28
N PHE A 607 19.36 7.38 0.58
CA PHE A 607 20.81 7.47 0.50
C PHE A 607 21.46 6.09 0.64
N PRO A 608 22.52 5.82 -0.14
CA PRO A 608 23.26 4.58 -0.01
C PRO A 608 23.97 4.51 1.35
N LYS A 609 24.46 3.32 1.68
CA LYS A 609 25.21 3.12 2.92
C LYS A 609 26.59 3.78 2.79
N MET A 610 26.79 4.88 3.49
CA MET A 610 28.07 5.61 3.56
C MET A 610 29.02 5.01 4.60
N GLY A 611 30.31 5.34 4.50
CA GLY A 611 31.34 4.92 5.46
C GLY A 611 31.99 3.59 5.13
N VAL A 612 31.92 3.12 3.88
CA VAL A 612 32.52 1.85 3.46
C VAL A 612 33.90 2.09 2.85
N LYS A 613 34.03 3.06 1.95
CA LYS A 613 35.35 3.42 1.37
C LYS A 613 36.12 4.37 2.27
N ALA A 614 35.45 5.40 2.80
CA ALA A 614 36.10 6.38 3.66
C ALA A 614 35.22 6.78 4.84
N LYS A 615 35.83 7.08 5.99
CA LYS A 615 35.13 7.80 7.06
C LYS A 615 35.16 9.30 6.80
N LEU A 616 34.13 10.03 7.21
CA LEU A 616 34.11 11.49 7.22
C LEU A 616 34.41 12.03 8.63
N VAL A 617 35.46 12.84 8.76
CA VAL A 617 35.80 13.59 9.97
C VAL A 617 35.60 15.07 9.70
N ALA A 618 34.88 15.77 10.56
CA ALA A 618 34.63 17.20 10.43
C ALA A 618 35.37 17.98 11.52
N ILE A 619 36.18 18.96 11.13
CA ILE A 619 36.91 19.87 12.00
C ILE A 619 36.39 21.28 11.74
N THR A 620 35.67 21.84 12.70
CA THR A 620 35.04 23.14 12.51
C THR A 620 35.95 24.29 12.93
N THR A 621 36.02 25.33 12.10
CA THR A 621 36.73 26.60 12.37
C THR A 621 35.77 27.80 12.41
N THR A 622 34.45 27.54 12.39
CA THR A 622 33.43 28.58 12.36
C THR A 622 32.33 28.27 13.36
N SER A 623 32.12 29.18 14.32
CA SER A 623 31.13 29.04 15.39
C SER A 623 29.72 29.45 14.96
N GLY A 624 29.11 28.74 14.00
CA GLY A 624 27.72 29.01 13.60
C GLY A 624 27.02 27.90 12.82
N THR A 625 27.74 27.26 11.91
CA THR A 625 27.20 26.29 10.94
C THR A 625 26.58 25.03 11.56
N GLY A 626 27.20 24.42 12.58
CA GLY A 626 26.78 23.12 13.10
C GLY A 626 26.93 21.94 12.13
N SER A 627 27.39 22.15 10.88
CA SER A 627 27.55 21.10 9.86
C SER A 627 28.45 19.94 10.33
N GLU A 628 29.30 20.13 11.34
CA GLU A 628 30.12 19.08 11.91
C GLU A 628 29.32 17.96 12.60
N VAL A 629 28.08 18.22 13.01
CA VAL A 629 27.22 17.25 13.72
C VAL A 629 25.91 16.94 13.01
N THR A 630 25.59 17.62 11.91
CA THR A 630 24.27 17.54 11.27
C THR A 630 24.28 16.71 9.98
N PRO A 631 23.12 16.16 9.57
CA PRO A 631 22.95 15.48 8.29
C PRO A 631 22.84 16.43 7.08
N PHE A 632 22.90 17.76 7.31
CA PHE A 632 22.65 18.73 6.26
C PHE A 632 23.91 19.02 5.44
N ALA A 633 23.74 19.23 4.14
CA ALA A 633 24.75 19.74 3.25
C ALA A 633 24.08 20.63 2.20
N VAL A 634 24.55 21.87 2.05
CA VAL A 634 24.03 22.80 1.05
C VAL A 634 25.05 22.96 -0.06
N VAL A 635 24.63 22.71 -1.30
CA VAL A 635 25.44 22.99 -2.48
C VAL A 635 24.59 23.69 -3.54
N THR A 636 25.23 24.55 -4.33
CA THR A 636 24.60 25.30 -5.41
C THR A 636 24.80 24.57 -6.72
N ASP A 637 23.73 24.42 -7.51
CA ASP A 637 23.87 24.04 -8.91
C ASP A 637 24.28 25.27 -9.72
N ASP A 638 25.49 25.22 -10.26
CA ASP A 638 26.08 26.29 -11.06
C ASP A 638 25.36 26.53 -12.39
N LYS A 639 24.50 25.61 -12.84
CA LYS A 639 23.69 25.81 -14.06
C LYS A 639 22.40 26.57 -13.80
N THR A 640 21.72 26.26 -12.69
CA THR A 640 20.40 26.84 -12.37
C THR A 640 20.48 27.97 -11.35
N GLY A 641 21.60 28.10 -10.64
CA GLY A 641 21.77 28.99 -9.50
C GLY A 641 21.03 28.53 -8.23
N GLN A 642 20.36 27.37 -8.27
CA GLN A 642 19.55 26.89 -7.15
C GLN A 642 20.43 26.25 -6.07
N LYS A 643 20.27 26.69 -4.83
CA LYS A 643 20.81 26.00 -3.65
C LYS A 643 19.94 24.82 -3.28
N TYR A 644 20.55 23.65 -3.22
CA TYR A 644 19.92 22.40 -2.83
C TYR A 644 20.37 22.02 -1.41
N PRO A 645 19.50 22.17 -0.39
CA PRO A 645 19.76 21.63 0.94
C PRO A 645 19.48 20.13 0.93
N LEU A 646 20.53 19.31 0.97
CA LEU A 646 20.42 17.87 1.15
C LEU A 646 20.39 17.57 2.65
N ALA A 647 19.57 16.59 3.03
CA ALA A 647 19.46 16.15 4.41
C ALA A 647 19.28 14.63 4.47
N ASP A 648 20.31 13.94 4.96
CA ASP A 648 20.23 12.51 5.29
C ASP A 648 21.24 12.15 6.38
N TYR A 649 20.87 11.32 7.35
CA TYR A 649 21.80 10.88 8.40
C TYR A 649 22.95 10.02 7.88
N ALA A 650 22.85 9.53 6.63
CA ALA A 650 23.99 8.95 5.93
C ALA A 650 25.13 9.96 5.70
N LEU A 651 24.83 11.27 5.68
CA LEU A 651 25.80 12.37 5.50
C LEU A 651 26.37 12.89 6.83
N THR A 652 25.89 12.40 7.97
CA THR A 652 26.42 12.82 9.26
C THR A 652 27.90 12.41 9.36
N PRO A 653 28.81 13.33 9.72
CA PRO A 653 30.21 12.99 9.94
C PRO A 653 30.34 11.83 10.94
N ASN A 654 31.29 10.94 10.72
CA ASN A 654 31.55 9.84 11.64
C ASN A 654 32.20 10.34 12.94
N MET A 655 32.98 11.42 12.85
CA MET A 655 33.63 12.10 13.95
C MET A 655 33.57 13.62 13.76
N ALA A 656 33.28 14.35 14.83
CA ALA A 656 33.34 15.81 14.88
C ALA A 656 34.43 16.27 15.86
N ILE A 657 35.24 17.24 15.45
CA ILE A 657 36.30 17.84 16.26
C ILE A 657 36.04 19.35 16.34
N VAL A 658 35.87 19.84 17.56
CA VAL A 658 35.47 21.21 17.92
C VAL A 658 36.56 21.83 18.79
N ASP A 659 37.72 22.09 18.17
CA ASP A 659 38.88 22.67 18.84
C ASP A 659 38.80 24.20 18.83
N ALA A 660 38.57 24.79 20.00
CA ALA A 660 38.43 26.23 20.11
C ALA A 660 39.72 27.03 19.80
N ASN A 661 40.89 26.39 19.71
CA ASN A 661 42.10 27.09 19.23
C ASN A 661 41.94 27.62 17.80
N LEU A 662 41.15 26.93 16.97
CA LEU A 662 40.95 27.27 15.56
C LEU A 662 40.09 28.53 15.33
N VAL A 663 39.40 29.02 16.38
CA VAL A 663 38.47 30.15 16.27
C VAL A 663 38.95 31.44 16.95
N MET A 664 40.14 31.41 17.57
CA MET A 664 40.65 32.52 18.38
C MET A 664 40.86 33.79 17.55
N ASN A 665 41.31 33.62 16.31
CA ASN A 665 41.66 34.72 15.40
C ASN A 665 40.55 35.02 14.36
N MET A 666 39.36 34.44 14.50
CA MET A 666 38.25 34.74 13.59
C MET A 666 37.90 36.25 13.62
N PRO A 667 37.60 36.86 12.46
CA PRO A 667 37.23 38.26 12.40
C PRO A 667 35.89 38.53 13.13
N LYS A 668 35.70 39.79 13.52
CA LYS A 668 34.48 40.25 14.21
C LYS A 668 33.20 39.91 13.45
N SER A 669 33.17 40.14 12.14
CA SER A 669 32.01 39.85 11.29
C SER A 669 31.61 38.37 11.34
N LEU A 670 32.56 37.46 11.12
CA LEU A 670 32.30 36.02 11.15
C LEU A 670 31.89 35.53 12.54
N THR A 671 32.42 36.16 13.59
CA THR A 671 32.02 35.90 14.98
C THR A 671 30.55 36.28 15.21
N ALA A 672 30.14 37.46 14.75
CA ALA A 672 28.77 37.95 14.86
C ALA A 672 27.80 37.10 14.04
N PHE A 673 28.09 36.88 12.76
CA PHE A 673 27.21 36.12 11.87
C PHE A 673 27.08 34.67 12.33
N GLY A 674 28.18 33.99 12.64
CA GLY A 674 28.12 32.62 13.13
C GLY A 674 27.39 32.50 14.47
N GLY A 675 27.67 33.40 15.42
CA GLY A 675 27.01 33.37 16.73
C GLY A 675 25.50 33.59 16.63
N LEU A 676 25.05 34.52 15.79
CA LEU A 676 23.62 34.79 15.57
C LEU A 676 22.93 33.71 14.77
N ASP A 677 23.64 33.06 13.84
CA ASP A 677 23.18 31.86 13.17
C ASP A 677 22.89 30.74 14.17
N ALA A 678 23.82 30.48 15.09
CA ALA A 678 23.63 29.54 16.18
C ALA A 678 22.46 29.91 17.12
N VAL A 679 22.20 31.20 17.33
CA VAL A 679 21.00 31.66 18.06
C VAL A 679 19.74 31.25 17.30
N THR A 680 19.66 31.52 15.99
CA THR A 680 18.52 31.13 15.15
C THR A 680 18.35 29.61 15.09
N HIS A 681 19.44 28.85 14.94
CA HIS A 681 19.44 27.39 14.99
C HIS A 681 18.76 26.86 16.26
N ALA A 682 19.14 27.39 17.42
CA ALA A 682 18.58 26.97 18.70
C ALA A 682 17.12 27.44 18.89
N LEU A 683 16.78 28.65 18.45
CA LEU A 683 15.42 29.17 18.52
C LEU A 683 14.45 28.32 17.68
N GLU A 684 14.79 28.09 16.41
CA GLU A 684 13.92 27.34 15.51
C GLU A 684 13.83 25.86 15.87
N SER A 685 14.92 25.23 16.32
CA SER A 685 14.87 23.83 16.76
C SER A 685 14.00 23.64 18.00
N TYR A 686 14.01 24.57 18.96
CA TYR A 686 13.18 24.49 20.17
C TYR A 686 11.68 24.67 19.88
N VAL A 687 11.32 25.46 18.85
CA VAL A 687 9.92 25.70 18.47
C VAL A 687 9.45 24.85 17.29
N SER A 688 10.32 24.02 16.73
CA SER A 688 10.02 23.14 15.61
C SER A 688 8.92 22.15 15.96
N VAL A 689 8.16 21.69 14.97
CA VAL A 689 7.23 20.57 15.19
C VAL A 689 7.92 19.24 15.47
N LEU A 690 9.22 19.13 15.17
CA LEU A 690 10.06 17.96 15.46
C LEU A 690 10.84 18.11 16.78
N ALA A 691 10.64 19.22 17.51
CA ALA A 691 11.20 19.44 18.83
C ALA A 691 10.86 18.26 19.77
N ASN A 692 11.78 17.96 20.68
CA ASN A 692 11.68 16.87 21.63
C ASN A 692 12.62 17.10 22.80
N GLU A 693 12.40 16.37 23.89
CA GLU A 693 13.08 16.57 25.16
C GLU A 693 14.61 16.40 25.06
N PHE A 694 15.11 15.66 24.06
CA PHE A 694 16.54 15.49 23.81
C PHE A 694 17.17 16.69 23.09
N SER A 695 16.48 17.28 22.10
CA SER A 695 16.96 18.47 21.39
C SER A 695 16.80 19.75 22.22
N ASP A 696 15.71 19.84 22.98
CA ASP A 696 15.27 21.07 23.63
C ASP A 696 16.26 21.55 24.71
N GLY A 697 16.78 20.63 25.51
CA GLY A 697 17.81 20.94 26.51
C GLY A 697 19.11 21.47 25.90
N GLN A 698 19.49 20.96 24.72
CA GLN A 698 20.70 21.39 24.00
C GLN A 698 20.50 22.78 23.37
N ALA A 699 19.32 23.02 22.78
CA ALA A 699 18.96 24.33 22.24
C ALA A 699 18.98 25.42 23.33
N LEU A 700 18.33 25.17 24.48
CA LEU A 700 18.33 26.11 25.60
C LEU A 700 19.75 26.37 26.12
N LYS A 701 20.56 25.31 26.27
CA LYS A 701 21.94 25.48 26.75
C LYS A 701 22.80 26.27 25.77
N ALA A 702 22.63 26.06 24.47
CA ALA A 702 23.28 26.86 23.44
C ALA A 702 22.90 28.35 23.59
N LEU A 703 21.61 28.66 23.72
CA LEU A 703 21.12 30.04 23.89
C LEU A 703 21.67 30.70 25.15
N SER A 704 21.76 30.01 26.29
CA SER A 704 22.36 30.60 27.51
C SER A 704 23.82 30.99 27.28
N LEU A 705 24.59 30.08 26.66
CA LEU A 705 26.01 30.34 26.40
C LEU A 705 26.20 31.47 25.39
N LEU A 706 25.38 31.53 24.34
CA LEU A 706 25.42 32.61 23.35
C LEU A 706 25.05 33.95 23.98
N LYS A 707 24.02 33.99 24.83
CA LYS A 707 23.66 35.20 25.59
C LYS A 707 24.82 35.72 26.43
N ASP A 708 25.49 34.85 27.18
CA ASP A 708 26.48 35.27 28.17
C ASP A 708 27.87 35.53 27.58
N TYR A 709 28.23 34.87 26.46
CA TYR A 709 29.60 34.89 25.93
C TYR A 709 29.76 35.45 24.51
N LEU A 710 28.70 35.55 23.70
CA LEU A 710 28.84 36.05 22.32
C LEU A 710 29.32 37.51 22.25
N PRO A 711 28.77 38.46 23.04
CA PRO A 711 29.25 39.85 23.04
C PRO A 711 30.75 39.96 23.38
N ALA A 712 31.19 39.26 24.44
CA ALA A 712 32.60 39.25 24.85
C ALA A 712 33.49 38.62 23.76
N SER A 713 33.06 37.52 23.13
CA SER A 713 33.78 36.89 22.02
C SER A 713 33.96 37.85 20.84
N TYR A 714 32.96 38.68 20.55
CA TYR A 714 33.01 39.68 19.49
C TYR A 714 33.92 40.87 19.83
N HIS A 715 33.76 41.48 21.01
CA HIS A 715 34.50 42.69 21.38
C HIS A 715 35.95 42.42 21.78
N GLU A 716 36.19 41.37 22.56
CA GLU A 716 37.49 41.05 23.13
C GLU A 716 38.29 40.06 22.25
N GLY A 717 37.60 39.23 21.45
CA GLY A 717 38.25 38.29 20.54
C GLY A 717 39.15 37.28 21.27
N ALA A 718 40.34 37.03 20.71
CA ALA A 718 41.36 36.16 21.32
C ALA A 718 41.77 36.57 22.75
N LYS A 719 41.53 37.82 23.17
CA LYS A 719 41.82 38.28 24.54
C LYS A 719 40.91 37.61 25.57
N ASN A 720 39.76 37.09 25.15
CA ASN A 720 38.84 36.31 25.97
C ASN A 720 38.62 34.91 25.39
N PRO A 721 39.61 34.01 25.56
CA PRO A 721 39.54 32.66 24.98
C PRO A 721 38.40 31.83 25.58
N VAL A 722 37.97 32.14 26.80
CA VAL A 722 36.83 31.47 27.44
C VAL A 722 35.55 31.79 26.66
N ALA A 723 35.31 33.06 26.34
CA ALA A 723 34.14 33.45 25.56
C ALA A 723 34.15 32.80 24.17
N ARG A 724 35.30 32.83 23.48
CA ARG A 724 35.50 32.18 22.17
C ARG A 724 35.16 30.69 22.20
N GLU A 725 35.68 29.97 23.19
CA GLU A 725 35.43 28.54 23.35
C GLU A 725 33.96 28.24 23.67
N ARG A 726 33.32 29.04 24.52
CA ARG A 726 31.91 28.83 24.89
C ARG A 726 30.98 29.05 23.72
N VAL A 727 31.23 30.07 22.90
CA VAL A 727 30.46 30.34 21.66
C VAL A 727 30.64 29.21 20.66
N HIS A 728 31.87 28.71 20.49
CA HIS A 728 32.15 27.60 19.56
C HIS A 728 31.40 26.32 19.97
N ASN A 729 31.47 25.95 21.25
CA ASN A 729 30.71 24.82 21.77
C ASN A 729 29.19 25.05 21.65
N ALA A 730 28.70 26.26 21.92
CA ALA A 730 27.27 26.57 21.85
C ALA A 730 26.73 26.43 20.42
N ALA A 731 27.50 26.82 19.41
CA ALA A 731 27.14 26.61 18.01
C ALA A 731 27.00 25.12 17.68
N THR A 732 27.92 24.26 18.12
CA THR A 732 27.80 22.81 17.94
C THR A 732 26.60 22.23 18.72
N LEU A 733 26.32 22.73 19.93
CA LEU A 733 25.12 22.31 20.70
C LEU A 733 23.82 22.65 19.97
N ALA A 734 23.74 23.83 19.34
CA ALA A 734 22.63 24.16 18.47
C ALA A 734 22.57 23.20 17.27
N GLY A 735 23.72 22.85 16.69
CA GLY A 735 23.91 21.78 15.72
C GLY A 735 23.26 20.45 16.13
N ILE A 736 23.54 19.97 17.34
CA ILE A 736 22.94 18.75 17.91
C ILE A 736 21.42 18.86 17.98
N ALA A 737 20.88 20.03 18.34
CA ALA A 737 19.44 20.25 18.41
C ALA A 737 18.80 20.20 17.01
N PHE A 738 19.23 21.04 16.08
CA PHE A 738 18.61 21.12 14.76
C PHE A 738 18.96 19.94 13.85
N ALA A 739 20.03 19.20 14.13
CA ALA A 739 20.29 17.93 13.48
C ALA A 739 19.13 16.96 13.65
N ASN A 740 18.31 17.10 14.70
CA ASN A 740 17.21 16.18 15.03
C ASN A 740 15.83 16.86 14.97
N ALA A 741 15.73 18.12 15.38
CA ALA A 741 14.50 18.91 15.33
C ALA A 741 14.33 19.71 14.02
N PHE A 742 15.33 19.69 13.13
CA PHE A 742 15.38 20.48 11.90
C PHE A 742 15.27 21.99 12.19
N LEU A 743 15.26 22.79 11.13
CA LEU A 743 15.16 24.25 11.17
C LEU A 743 13.80 24.68 10.62
N GLY A 744 13.49 25.97 10.74
CA GLY A 744 12.20 26.53 10.35
C GLY A 744 12.29 27.43 9.12
N VAL A 745 11.28 28.29 8.99
CA VAL A 745 11.12 29.16 7.82
C VAL A 745 12.17 30.29 7.77
N CYS A 746 12.84 30.62 8.87
CA CYS A 746 13.93 31.61 8.85
C CYS A 746 15.04 31.12 7.92
N HIS A 747 15.48 29.88 8.09
CA HIS A 747 16.51 29.28 7.24
C HIS A 747 16.06 29.14 5.80
N SER A 748 14.82 28.71 5.57
CA SER A 748 14.25 28.62 4.23
C SER A 748 14.37 29.94 3.47
N MET A 749 14.00 31.05 4.10
CA MET A 749 14.12 32.38 3.51
C MET A 749 15.58 32.84 3.40
N ALA A 750 16.40 32.58 4.43
CA ALA A 750 17.80 32.98 4.46
C ALA A 750 18.65 32.29 3.38
N HIS A 751 18.39 31.02 3.07
CA HIS A 751 19.03 30.31 1.96
C HIS A 751 18.82 31.05 0.64
N LYS A 752 17.57 31.49 0.38
CA LYS A 752 17.24 32.13 -0.89
C LYS A 752 17.75 33.57 -0.94
N LEU A 753 17.64 34.32 0.16
CA LEU A 753 18.22 35.67 0.27
C LEU A 753 19.74 35.67 0.07
N GLY A 754 20.45 34.74 0.71
CA GLY A 754 21.89 34.62 0.56
C GLY A 754 22.31 34.18 -0.84
N SER A 755 21.50 33.36 -1.50
CA SER A 755 21.76 32.95 -2.89
C SER A 755 21.59 34.09 -3.89
N GLU A 756 20.53 34.88 -3.74
CA GLU A 756 20.17 35.94 -4.70
C GLU A 756 21.02 37.20 -4.51
N PHE A 757 21.23 37.61 -3.26
CA PHE A 757 21.88 38.89 -2.95
C PHE A 757 23.28 38.75 -2.33
N HIS A 758 23.82 37.52 -2.28
CA HIS A 758 25.12 37.21 -1.69
C HIS A 758 25.27 37.70 -0.23
N ILE A 759 24.15 37.78 0.51
CA ILE A 759 24.14 38.09 1.93
C ILE A 759 24.68 36.87 2.69
N PRO A 760 25.67 37.03 3.60
CA PRO A 760 26.14 35.94 4.45
C PRO A 760 25.01 35.29 5.26
N HIS A 761 25.02 33.97 5.38
CA HIS A 761 23.91 33.19 5.95
C HIS A 761 23.46 33.69 7.34
N GLY A 762 24.38 33.81 8.28
CA GLY A 762 24.08 34.31 9.63
C GLY A 762 23.58 35.76 9.68
N LEU A 763 23.97 36.60 8.70
CA LEU A 763 23.42 37.94 8.56
C LEU A 763 21.96 37.89 8.07
N ALA A 764 21.66 37.05 7.07
CA ALA A 764 20.29 36.86 6.60
C ALA A 764 19.37 36.33 7.72
N ASN A 765 19.82 35.34 8.49
CA ASN A 765 19.09 34.81 9.65
C ASN A 765 18.83 35.90 10.71
N ALA A 766 19.83 36.71 11.05
CA ALA A 766 19.68 37.81 12.01
C ALA A 766 18.68 38.89 11.57
N LEU A 767 18.55 39.13 10.26
CA LEU A 767 17.61 40.09 9.69
C LEU A 767 16.16 39.58 9.69
N LEU A 768 15.95 38.26 9.71
CA LEU A 768 14.64 37.63 9.61
C LEU A 768 14.06 37.20 10.96
N ILE A 769 14.90 36.70 11.87
CA ILE A 769 14.45 35.93 13.04
C ILE A 769 13.45 36.68 13.93
N CYS A 770 13.64 37.98 14.16
CA CYS A 770 12.70 38.77 14.96
C CYS A 770 11.29 38.84 14.36
N ASN A 771 11.18 38.88 13.02
CA ASN A 771 9.89 38.86 12.33
C ASN A 771 9.32 37.44 12.24
N VAL A 772 10.17 36.42 12.09
CA VAL A 772 9.77 35.01 12.11
C VAL A 772 9.21 34.60 13.48
N ILE A 773 9.82 35.07 14.58
CA ILE A 773 9.29 34.87 15.94
C ILE A 773 7.88 35.45 16.03
N ARG A 774 7.66 36.71 15.60
CA ARG A 774 6.31 37.33 15.62
C ARG A 774 5.31 36.54 14.78
N PHE A 775 5.72 36.01 13.63
CA PHE A 775 4.89 35.19 12.76
C PHE A 775 4.49 33.84 13.35
N ASN A 776 5.45 33.14 13.96
CA ASN A 776 5.24 31.83 14.58
C ASN A 776 4.56 31.95 15.95
N ALA A 777 4.77 33.04 16.69
CA ALA A 777 4.22 33.28 18.03
C ALA A 777 2.73 33.68 18.05
N ASN A 778 1.95 33.01 17.21
CA ASN A 778 0.50 33.12 17.10
C ASN A 778 -0.15 31.76 17.41
N ASP A 779 -1.04 31.72 18.40
CA ASP A 779 -1.76 30.50 18.79
C ASP A 779 -2.91 30.16 17.83
N ASN A 780 -3.29 31.10 16.94
CA ASN A 780 -4.34 30.95 15.95
C ASN A 780 -3.80 31.17 14.52
N PRO A 781 -2.77 30.41 14.08
CA PRO A 781 -2.18 30.61 12.78
C PRO A 781 -3.14 30.22 11.65
N THR A 782 -2.94 30.78 10.46
CA THR A 782 -3.69 30.43 9.24
C THR A 782 -3.60 28.95 8.88
N LYS A 783 -2.46 28.32 9.17
CA LYS A 783 -2.14 26.92 8.94
C LYS A 783 -1.23 26.38 10.04
N GLN A 784 -1.29 25.06 10.24
CA GLN A 784 -0.45 24.31 11.17
C GLN A 784 0.20 23.16 10.42
N THR A 785 1.45 22.86 10.74
CA THR A 785 2.14 21.70 10.18
C THR A 785 1.53 20.42 10.74
N ALA A 786 1.14 19.51 9.84
CA ALA A 786 0.47 18.27 10.20
C ALA A 786 1.47 17.24 10.73
N PHE A 787 1.77 17.31 12.03
CA PHE A 787 2.69 16.40 12.70
C PHE A 787 2.08 15.85 13.99
N SER A 788 2.05 14.53 14.16
CA SER A 788 1.22 13.84 15.17
C SER A 788 1.53 14.19 16.63
N GLN A 789 2.78 14.52 16.96
CA GLN A 789 3.14 14.98 18.33
C GLN A 789 2.80 16.45 18.56
N TYR A 790 2.70 17.25 17.48
CA TYR A 790 2.39 18.67 17.54
C TYR A 790 0.88 18.86 17.64
N ASP A 791 0.37 18.73 18.86
CA ASP A 791 -1.06 18.63 19.16
C ASP A 791 -1.86 19.90 18.79
N ARG A 792 -1.29 21.08 18.98
CA ARG A 792 -1.81 22.43 18.68
C ARG A 792 -0.64 23.41 18.58
N PRO A 793 -0.86 24.67 18.16
CA PRO A 793 0.20 25.67 18.17
C PRO A 793 0.75 25.90 19.58
N GLN A 794 2.06 25.75 19.76
CA GLN A 794 2.76 25.96 21.03
C GLN A 794 3.90 26.97 20.93
N ALA A 795 4.28 27.40 19.72
CA ALA A 795 5.41 28.28 19.47
C ALA A 795 5.39 29.56 20.32
N ARG A 796 4.22 30.18 20.53
CA ARG A 796 4.07 31.35 21.42
C ARG A 796 4.50 31.04 22.86
N ARG A 797 4.09 29.89 23.40
CA ARG A 797 4.49 29.43 24.72
C ARG A 797 5.98 29.08 24.75
N GLN A 798 6.46 28.34 23.76
CA GLN A 798 7.86 27.90 23.68
C GLN A 798 8.85 29.07 23.57
N TYR A 799 8.54 30.13 22.81
CA TYR A 799 9.36 31.34 22.82
C TYR A 799 9.38 32.05 24.18
N ALA A 800 8.27 32.03 24.93
CA ALA A 800 8.25 32.58 26.27
C ALA A 800 9.06 31.74 27.28
N GLU A 801 9.06 30.40 27.13
CA GLU A 801 9.91 29.50 27.92
C GLU A 801 11.40 29.78 27.69
N ILE A 802 11.79 30.05 26.44
CA ILE A 802 13.15 30.51 26.11
C ILE A 802 13.48 31.80 26.87
N ALA A 803 12.58 32.79 26.84
CA ALA A 803 12.80 34.07 27.55
C ALA A 803 12.97 33.89 29.06
N ASP A 804 12.17 33.01 29.68
CA ASP A 804 12.29 32.65 31.08
C ASP A 804 13.63 31.95 31.37
N HIS A 805 14.02 30.99 30.54
CA HIS A 805 15.29 30.25 30.68
C HIS A 805 16.51 31.17 30.63
N LEU A 806 16.46 32.19 29.77
CA LEU A 806 17.53 33.17 29.63
C LEU A 806 17.55 34.25 30.72
N GLY A 807 16.57 34.24 31.62
CA GLY A 807 16.44 35.23 32.70
C GLY A 807 16.09 36.63 32.20
N LEU A 808 15.41 36.73 31.05
CA LEU A 808 15.01 38.01 30.46
C LEU A 808 13.74 38.58 31.12
N THR A 809 12.93 37.72 31.74
CA THR A 809 11.58 38.02 32.20
C THR A 809 11.54 38.49 33.65
N LYS A 810 10.45 39.14 34.02
CA LYS A 810 10.14 39.56 35.39
C LYS A 810 8.99 38.72 35.94
N ALA A 811 8.94 38.57 37.27
CA ALA A 811 7.82 37.94 37.93
C ALA A 811 6.50 38.64 37.56
N GLY A 812 5.54 37.89 37.04
CA GLY A 812 4.23 38.39 36.62
C GLY A 812 4.10 38.77 35.14
N ASP A 813 5.17 38.72 34.34
CA ASP A 813 5.08 38.99 32.90
C ASP A 813 4.13 37.99 32.20
N ARG A 814 3.26 38.50 31.32
CA ARG A 814 2.40 37.69 30.44
C ARG A 814 3.21 37.11 29.29
N THR A 815 2.77 36.00 28.69
CA THR A 815 3.45 35.34 27.56
C THR A 815 3.86 36.29 26.42
N GLY A 816 2.98 37.23 26.05
CA GLY A 816 3.31 38.24 25.04
C GLY A 816 4.44 39.17 25.45
N GLU A 817 4.45 39.64 26.70
CA GLU A 817 5.52 40.51 27.22
C GLU A 817 6.86 39.76 27.28
N LYS A 818 6.85 38.46 27.60
CA LYS A 818 8.05 37.62 27.57
C LYS A 818 8.65 37.52 26.16
N ILE A 819 7.81 37.39 25.13
CA ILE A 819 8.24 37.39 23.73
C ILE A 819 8.82 38.75 23.34
N GLU A 820 8.19 39.86 23.73
CA GLU A 820 8.74 41.20 23.46
C GLU A 820 10.10 41.41 24.13
N ARG A 821 10.33 40.85 25.32
CA ARG A 821 11.66 40.88 25.96
C ARG A 821 12.69 40.02 25.24
N LEU A 822 12.28 38.86 24.69
CA LEU A 822 13.15 38.04 23.84
C LEU A 822 13.55 38.80 22.57
N LEU A 823 12.59 39.44 21.91
CA LEU A 823 12.81 40.27 20.73
C LEU A 823 13.72 41.47 21.05
N ALA A 824 13.52 42.13 22.19
CA ALA A 824 14.36 43.23 22.65
C ALA A 824 15.82 42.77 22.87
N TRP A 825 16.03 41.63 23.53
CA TRP A 825 17.36 41.05 23.70
C TRP A 825 18.03 40.73 22.36
N LEU A 826 17.29 40.19 21.39
CA LEU A 826 17.81 39.94 20.04
C LEU A 826 18.22 41.23 19.34
N GLU A 827 17.40 42.28 19.39
CA GLU A 827 17.73 43.58 18.76
C GLU A 827 18.91 44.28 19.46
N GLU A 828 18.99 44.22 20.79
CA GLU A 828 20.14 44.73 21.55
C GLU A 828 21.43 43.99 21.20
N MET A 829 21.37 42.65 21.14
CA MET A 829 22.50 41.82 20.74
C MET A 829 22.92 42.09 19.28
N LYS A 830 21.97 42.17 18.35
CA LYS A 830 22.23 42.52 16.95
C LYS A 830 22.92 43.88 16.84
N ALA A 831 22.44 44.89 17.56
CA ALA A 831 23.03 46.22 17.55
C ALA A 831 24.46 46.22 18.13
N ASP A 832 24.70 45.53 19.25
CA ASP A 832 26.03 45.42 19.87
C ASP A 832 27.05 44.71 18.97
N LEU A 833 26.59 43.73 18.19
CA LEU A 833 27.38 42.99 17.22
C LEU A 833 27.51 43.69 15.85
N GLY A 834 26.96 44.91 15.70
CA GLY A 834 27.07 45.71 14.47
C GLY A 834 26.24 45.20 13.30
N ILE A 835 25.13 44.50 13.56
CA ILE A 835 24.22 44.00 12.54
C ILE A 835 23.28 45.12 12.07
N PRO A 836 23.09 45.32 10.75
CA PRO A 836 22.14 46.29 10.21
C PRO A 836 20.69 45.94 10.61
N LYS A 837 19.80 46.94 10.64
CA LYS A 837 18.41 46.72 11.09
C LYS A 837 17.50 46.09 10.04
N SER A 838 17.91 46.11 8.78
CA SER A 838 17.09 45.68 7.65
C SER A 838 17.93 45.18 6.48
N ILE A 839 17.30 44.43 5.56
CA ILE A 839 17.97 43.97 4.33
C ILE A 839 18.40 45.16 3.45
N ARG A 840 17.62 46.25 3.46
CA ARG A 840 17.99 47.50 2.79
C ARG A 840 19.29 48.09 3.34
N GLU A 841 19.44 48.14 4.67
CA GLU A 841 20.66 48.62 5.32
C GLU A 841 21.85 47.66 5.13
N ALA A 842 21.58 46.39 4.81
CA ALA A 842 22.60 45.40 4.46
C ALA A 842 23.14 45.54 3.02
N GLY A 843 22.64 46.50 2.24
CA GLY A 843 23.19 46.84 0.92
C GLY A 843 22.39 46.33 -0.28
N VAL A 844 21.18 45.79 -0.09
CA VAL A 844 20.32 45.33 -1.19
C VAL A 844 19.50 46.50 -1.76
N ALA A 845 19.49 46.63 -3.09
CA ALA A 845 18.72 47.65 -3.78
C ALA A 845 17.22 47.30 -3.87
N GLU A 846 16.35 48.29 -3.68
CA GLU A 846 14.90 48.06 -3.59
C GLU A 846 14.29 47.51 -4.87
N ALA A 847 14.71 48.04 -6.02
CA ALA A 847 14.21 47.60 -7.32
C ALA A 847 14.53 46.11 -7.56
N ASP A 848 15.74 45.69 -7.17
CA ASP A 848 16.21 44.32 -7.34
C ASP A 848 15.51 43.36 -6.37
N PHE A 849 15.38 43.77 -5.10
CA PHE A 849 14.64 43.01 -4.09
C PHE A 849 13.19 42.76 -4.49
N LEU A 850 12.46 43.81 -4.90
CA LEU A 850 11.06 43.70 -5.30
C LEU A 850 10.87 42.87 -6.58
N ALA A 851 11.84 42.88 -7.49
CA ALA A 851 11.80 42.09 -8.72
C ALA A 851 11.87 40.58 -8.44
N HIS A 852 12.65 40.16 -7.44
CA HIS A 852 12.87 38.74 -7.11
C HIS A 852 11.99 38.22 -5.95
N LEU A 853 11.32 39.12 -5.22
CA LEU A 853 10.54 38.80 -4.01
C LEU A 853 9.54 37.64 -4.18
N ASP A 854 8.79 37.61 -5.28
CA ASP A 854 7.80 36.54 -5.53
C ASP A 854 8.48 35.18 -5.68
N LYS A 855 9.55 35.12 -6.48
CA LYS A 855 10.34 33.91 -6.69
C LYS A 855 10.98 33.44 -5.39
N LEU A 856 11.59 34.35 -4.62
CA LEU A 856 12.20 34.04 -3.33
C LEU A 856 11.18 33.45 -2.34
N SER A 857 9.93 33.95 -2.37
CA SER A 857 8.87 33.48 -1.48
C SER A 857 8.42 32.07 -1.81
N GLU A 858 8.29 31.76 -3.10
CA GLU A 858 7.96 30.41 -3.59
C GLU A 858 9.10 29.42 -3.32
N ASP A 859 10.34 29.79 -3.67
CA ASP A 859 11.51 28.95 -3.48
C ASP A 859 11.78 28.68 -1.98
N ALA A 860 11.48 29.64 -1.08
CA ALA A 860 11.56 29.45 0.36
C ALA A 860 10.45 28.53 0.89
N PHE A 861 9.22 28.63 0.36
CA PHE A 861 8.15 27.69 0.71
C PHE A 861 8.55 26.24 0.34
N ASP A 862 9.20 26.08 -0.81
CA ASP A 862 9.65 24.78 -1.34
C ASP A 862 11.01 24.30 -0.76
N ASP A 863 11.52 24.98 0.27
CA ASP A 863 12.73 24.56 0.98
C ASP A 863 12.42 23.48 2.03
N GLN A 864 13.35 22.53 2.22
CA GLN A 864 13.21 21.40 3.14
C GLN A 864 13.07 21.83 4.62
N CYS A 865 13.60 23.01 5.00
CA CYS A 865 13.46 23.55 6.35
C CYS A 865 12.01 23.96 6.67
N THR A 866 11.24 24.42 5.68
CA THR A 866 9.86 24.91 5.91
C THR A 866 8.94 23.85 6.51
N GLY A 867 9.14 22.58 6.14
CA GLY A 867 8.33 21.45 6.61
C GLY A 867 8.36 21.21 8.12
N ALA A 868 9.34 21.74 8.84
CA ALA A 868 9.44 21.60 10.29
C ALA A 868 8.97 22.85 11.06
N ASN A 869 8.66 23.95 10.37
CA ASN A 869 8.19 25.18 11.00
C ASN A 869 6.80 24.96 11.66
N PRO A 870 6.53 25.47 12.88
CA PRO A 870 5.26 25.25 13.59
C PRO A 870 4.02 25.80 12.86
N ARG A 871 4.18 26.94 12.18
CA ARG A 871 3.18 27.50 11.28
C ARG A 871 3.56 27.15 9.86
N TYR A 872 2.81 26.27 9.21
CA TYR A 872 3.08 25.94 7.80
C TYR A 872 2.77 27.18 6.94
N PRO A 873 3.77 27.90 6.43
CA PRO A 873 3.54 29.25 5.92
C PRO A 873 2.81 29.23 4.58
N LEU A 874 2.03 30.27 4.31
CA LEU A 874 1.61 30.58 2.95
C LEU A 874 2.70 31.38 2.22
N ILE A 875 2.82 31.21 0.91
CA ILE A 875 3.75 32.01 0.08
C ILE A 875 3.51 33.51 0.28
N SER A 876 2.25 33.94 0.39
CA SER A 876 1.87 35.33 0.67
C SER A 876 2.36 35.84 2.03
N GLU A 877 2.46 34.97 3.03
CA GLU A 877 2.95 35.32 4.37
C GLU A 877 4.48 35.41 4.39
N ILE A 878 5.17 34.49 3.70
CA ILE A 878 6.63 34.58 3.47
C ILE A 878 6.96 35.89 2.75
N LYS A 879 6.21 36.23 1.69
CA LYS A 879 6.37 37.48 0.96
C LYS A 879 6.26 38.70 1.88
N GLN A 880 5.29 38.70 2.79
CA GLN A 880 5.11 39.78 3.75
C GLN A 880 6.25 39.85 4.77
N LEU A 881 6.72 38.71 5.29
CA LEU A 881 7.89 38.62 6.18
C LEU A 881 9.17 39.19 5.54
N LEU A 882 9.41 38.82 4.28
CA LEU A 882 10.54 39.32 3.50
C LEU A 882 10.45 40.84 3.30
N LEU A 883 9.27 41.36 2.94
CA LEU A 883 9.04 42.79 2.80
C LEU A 883 9.27 43.54 4.11
N ASP A 884 8.71 43.06 5.22
CA ASP A 884 8.85 43.74 6.51
C ASP A 884 10.30 43.74 6.98
N SER A 885 11.03 42.64 6.75
CA SER A 885 12.46 42.56 7.04
C SER A 885 13.32 43.44 6.12
N TYR A 886 12.88 43.67 4.87
CA TYR A 886 13.55 44.59 3.95
C TYR A 886 13.46 46.04 4.39
N TYR A 887 12.29 46.48 4.87
CA TYR A 887 12.06 47.85 5.30
C TYR A 887 12.32 48.08 6.80
N GLY A 888 12.75 47.07 7.56
CA GLY A 888 12.95 47.17 9.01
C GLY A 888 11.65 47.38 9.79
N ARG A 889 10.54 46.83 9.29
CA ARG A 889 9.23 46.85 9.95
C ARG A 889 9.03 45.58 10.78
N GLU A 890 8.21 45.70 11.82
CA GLU A 890 7.73 44.56 12.57
C GLU A 890 6.61 43.86 11.79
N PHE A 891 6.71 42.53 11.65
CA PHE A 891 5.62 41.73 11.12
C PHE A 891 4.41 41.85 12.05
N THR A 892 3.30 42.30 11.49
CA THR A 892 1.99 42.28 12.14
C THR A 892 1.04 41.49 11.28
N GLU A 893 0.26 40.62 11.90
CA GLU A 893 -0.76 39.88 11.19
C GLU A 893 -1.85 40.86 10.78
N LYS A 894 -1.82 41.33 9.53
CA LYS A 894 -2.93 42.10 8.98
C LYS A 894 -4.14 41.18 8.95
N GLY A 895 -5.19 41.54 9.67
CA GLY A 895 -6.52 40.96 9.49
C GLY A 895 -6.85 40.92 8.00
N ALA A 896 -7.44 39.82 7.55
CA ALA A 896 -7.84 39.58 6.17
C ALA A 896 -8.66 40.74 5.57
N GLU A 897 -7.98 41.72 4.97
CA GLU A 897 -8.57 42.70 4.06
C GLU A 897 -7.68 42.76 2.80
N LEU A 898 -7.82 41.74 1.96
CA LEU A 898 -7.52 41.86 0.54
C LEU A 898 -8.82 41.70 -0.25
N ALA A 899 -9.14 42.79 -0.96
CA ALA A 899 -9.86 42.83 -2.24
C ALA A 899 -11.35 42.45 -2.27
N ALA A 900 -12.21 43.42 -1.93
CA ALA A 900 -13.39 43.68 -2.74
C ALA A 900 -13.13 44.97 -3.55
N PRO A 901 -13.31 44.99 -4.88
CA PRO A 901 -13.13 46.21 -5.66
C PRO A 901 -14.16 47.24 -5.19
N LYS A 902 -13.69 48.43 -4.82
CA LYS A 902 -14.57 49.58 -4.56
C LYS A 902 -15.36 49.85 -5.84
N ALA A 903 -16.65 49.51 -5.83
CA ALA A 903 -17.59 49.93 -6.86
C ALA A 903 -17.60 51.46 -6.90
N GLU A 904 -17.18 52.04 -8.03
CA GLU A 904 -17.35 53.45 -8.33
C GLU A 904 -18.83 53.80 -8.26
N LYS A 905 -19.21 54.64 -7.29
CA LYS A 905 -20.47 55.39 -7.35
C LYS A 905 -20.34 56.42 -8.47
N LYS A 906 -20.79 56.06 -9.67
CA LYS A 906 -21.14 57.06 -10.70
C LYS A 906 -22.33 57.85 -10.18
N SER A 907 -22.07 59.10 -9.80
CA SER A 907 -23.10 60.12 -9.70
C SER A 907 -23.57 60.48 -11.12
N THR A 908 -24.85 60.27 -11.41
CA THR A 908 -25.53 60.98 -12.49
C THR A 908 -26.61 61.85 -11.87
N LYS A 909 -26.30 63.15 -11.83
CA LYS A 909 -27.29 64.21 -11.81
C LYS A 909 -27.97 64.26 -13.19
N LYS A 910 -29.28 64.49 -13.15
CA LYS A 910 -30.26 64.73 -14.23
C LYS A 910 -30.81 63.49 -14.92
#